data_AF-A0A523C601-F1
#
_entry.id   AF-A0A523C601-F1
#
_cell.length_a   1.000
_cell.length_b   1.000
_cell.length_c   1.000
_cell.angle_alpha   90.00
_cell.angle_beta   90.00
_cell.angle_gamma   90.00
#
_symmetry.space_group_name_H-M   'P 1'
#
loop_
_entity.id
_entity.type
_entity.pdbx_description
1 polymer ?
#
loop_
_entity_poly.entity_id
_entity_poly.type
_entity_poly.pdbx_seq_one_letter_code
_entity_poly.pdbx_strand_id
1 'polypeptide(L)'
;MKEIDHSTLLAIHPLTYQGEQALPGRWSAFFKALRNLLVQVGIEAPDSSEDLLLVYYDEPFAALSTFFENLQSLKKQQWQPQMGAVPIQVIVHLHRRKDPPVDFGEATASVWGVLQPETLYVTRALKLQWNLLFAGKKMPAHQFTDAGDGLFQLSFSGDLSELKRERLFTGRFLAAKGASSECFYCGMANHAPAHCPSKQLTMETRGLDRVGYLSFAKIDTLFKQVMAEQKKMAELLATNIDGAQIRNDPALQVYVAYFDMYLIYQPRFLSYAAFSLLSSWDGIGKIDRVKVDSRNLHSGFDCLRVGKYKQALDFLKAESQALGGKQFYATLGLAFIALERGRMGDVAHFLQIANSTAGTEKEKIYISLLTARFHRLAGHPWKAEQLISSVANLYVDCAEVQYSLIQTRVHEGQGQQQMQLLRKLASGDRRYFMIALMDPAMLPANTMVENVLSGLYDQKNKEAGENLADAKEAFAELQAWFGGEEDEEMQNHLSVLANLEEQFRRRAVYDVLDIADRAKSLSMVCPRLREARLEELNVRVDAAALTWSEYNTFWQEYPYKSFFSDFKTLLFAGKRKFVEARSIAGESLATAKARLQAGKEEVDLLTGLVDRMLKLKIALDTLSMFFKKLVVAEMVFSGLAFVLLPLVTIGLSGVLDPEILRMVKNPQFQKATMVVLTLFMAPFLALALTIRSMSEQ
;
A
#
# COMPACT_ATOMS: atom_id res chain seq x y z
N MET A 1 19.16 -13.28 -5.77
CA MET A 1 18.87 -14.66 -6.23
C MET A 1 18.79 -14.62 -7.77
N LYS A 2 19.54 -15.43 -8.53
CA LYS A 2 19.53 -15.39 -10.00
C LYS A 2 18.14 -15.78 -10.53
N GLU A 3 17.53 -14.95 -11.37
CA GLU A 3 16.35 -15.31 -12.18
C GLU A 3 16.63 -16.62 -12.92
N ILE A 4 15.82 -17.65 -12.68
CA ILE A 4 15.94 -18.91 -13.41
C ILE A 4 15.02 -18.80 -14.63
N ASP A 5 15.57 -18.44 -15.80
CA ASP A 5 14.87 -18.38 -17.09
C ASP A 5 14.65 -19.80 -17.67
N HIS A 6 13.69 -20.51 -17.09
CA HIS A 6 13.30 -21.86 -17.51
C HIS A 6 11.78 -21.93 -17.73
N SER A 7 11.36 -22.80 -18.65
CA SER A 7 9.98 -23.22 -18.81
C SER A 7 9.91 -24.74 -18.75
N THR A 8 8.71 -25.29 -18.57
CA THR A 8 8.48 -26.74 -18.60
C THR A 8 7.69 -27.10 -19.85
N LEU A 9 8.26 -27.98 -20.67
CA LEU A 9 7.58 -28.57 -21.82
C LEU A 9 6.91 -29.88 -21.40
N LEU A 10 5.59 -29.96 -21.59
CA LEU A 10 4.79 -31.17 -21.52
C LEU A 10 4.56 -31.67 -22.96
N ALA A 11 5.16 -32.81 -23.29
CA ALA A 11 5.01 -33.46 -24.58
C ALA A 11 4.10 -34.70 -24.44
N ILE A 12 3.05 -34.78 -25.26
CA ILE A 12 2.07 -35.87 -25.25
C ILE A 12 1.92 -36.44 -26.66
N HIS A 13 2.27 -37.71 -26.81
CA HIS A 13 2.13 -38.46 -28.06
C HIS A 13 0.91 -39.41 -27.95
N PRO A 14 -0.21 -39.13 -28.65
CA PRO A 14 -1.38 -40.00 -28.67
C PRO A 14 -1.14 -41.27 -29.50
N LEU A 15 -1.47 -42.43 -28.94
CA LEU A 15 -1.42 -43.71 -29.67
C LEU A 15 -2.76 -43.95 -30.37
N THR A 16 -3.00 -43.23 -31.47
CA THR A 16 -4.30 -43.13 -32.16
C THR A 16 -4.97 -44.47 -32.45
N TYR A 17 -4.21 -45.48 -32.91
CA TYR A 17 -4.76 -46.81 -33.17
C TYR A 17 -5.31 -47.49 -31.91
N GLN A 18 -4.55 -47.45 -30.80
CA GLN A 18 -4.97 -48.00 -29.51
C GLN A 18 -6.13 -47.19 -28.90
N GLY A 19 -6.10 -45.87 -29.11
CA GLY A 19 -7.16 -44.94 -28.74
C GLY A 19 -8.50 -45.27 -29.40
N GLU A 20 -8.51 -45.47 -30.71
CA GLU A 20 -9.71 -45.85 -31.45
C GLU A 20 -10.21 -47.26 -31.10
N GLN A 21 -9.31 -48.18 -30.70
CA GLN A 21 -9.75 -49.47 -30.15
C GLN A 21 -10.45 -49.32 -28.79
N ALA A 22 -9.95 -48.43 -27.92
CA ALA A 22 -10.52 -48.22 -26.59
C ALA A 22 -11.81 -47.36 -26.61
N LEU A 23 -11.87 -46.34 -27.47
CA LEU A 23 -13.00 -45.43 -27.65
C LEU A 23 -13.38 -45.26 -29.13
N PRO A 24 -14.02 -46.27 -29.76
CA PRO A 24 -14.36 -46.23 -31.18
C PRO A 24 -15.17 -45.00 -31.58
N GLY A 25 -14.63 -44.19 -32.51
CA GLY A 25 -15.30 -42.99 -33.05
C GLY A 25 -15.41 -41.83 -32.05
N ARG A 26 -14.85 -41.97 -30.84
CA ARG A 26 -14.87 -40.95 -29.78
C ARG A 26 -13.47 -40.53 -29.33
N TRP A 27 -12.43 -41.26 -29.73
CA TRP A 27 -11.04 -40.98 -29.35
C TRP A 27 -10.57 -39.59 -29.77
N SER A 28 -10.77 -39.22 -31.04
CA SER A 28 -10.42 -37.86 -31.52
C SER A 28 -11.07 -36.76 -30.67
N ALA A 29 -12.35 -36.91 -30.30
CA ALA A 29 -13.03 -35.96 -29.44
C ALA A 29 -12.48 -35.93 -28.01
N PHE A 30 -12.13 -37.10 -27.46
CA PHE A 30 -11.49 -37.23 -26.14
C PHE A 30 -10.12 -36.53 -26.11
N PHE A 31 -9.26 -36.80 -27.09
CA PHE A 31 -7.93 -36.21 -27.15
C PHE A 31 -7.99 -34.70 -27.41
N LYS A 32 -8.87 -34.25 -28.31
CA LYS A 32 -9.13 -32.82 -28.53
C LYS A 32 -9.61 -32.11 -27.26
N ALA A 33 -10.47 -32.75 -26.46
CA ALA A 33 -10.90 -32.22 -25.18
C ALA A 33 -9.73 -32.10 -24.19
N LEU A 34 -8.85 -33.11 -24.12
CA LEU A 34 -7.64 -33.06 -23.29
C LEU A 34 -6.71 -31.94 -23.74
N ARG A 35 -6.40 -31.85 -25.04
CA ARG A 35 -5.59 -30.77 -25.64
C ARG A 35 -6.12 -29.39 -25.24
N ASN A 36 -7.42 -29.15 -25.45
CA ASN A 36 -8.05 -27.89 -25.08
C ASN A 36 -7.90 -27.57 -23.58
N LEU A 37 -8.08 -28.56 -22.69
CA LEU A 37 -7.95 -28.38 -21.24
C LEU A 37 -6.50 -28.09 -20.80
N LEU A 38 -5.51 -28.67 -21.46
CA LEU A 38 -4.09 -28.41 -21.17
C LEU A 38 -3.67 -27.00 -21.62
N VAL A 39 -4.12 -26.59 -22.82
CA VAL A 39 -3.84 -25.27 -23.42
C VAL A 39 -4.62 -24.13 -22.73
N GLN A 40 -5.64 -24.42 -21.93
CA GLN A 40 -6.26 -23.42 -21.05
C GLN A 40 -5.28 -22.86 -20.00
N VAL A 41 -4.23 -23.60 -19.68
CA VAL A 41 -3.27 -23.27 -18.62
C VAL A 41 -1.87 -23.05 -19.18
N GLY A 42 -1.45 -23.88 -20.13
CA GLY A 42 -0.16 -23.75 -20.79
C GLY A 42 -0.26 -23.09 -22.17
N ILE A 43 0.90 -22.79 -22.76
CA ILE A 43 1.01 -22.22 -24.11
C ILE A 43 1.36 -23.35 -25.07
N GLU A 44 0.48 -23.61 -26.03
CA GLU A 44 0.74 -24.59 -27.08
C GLU A 44 1.93 -24.15 -27.97
N ALA A 45 2.86 -25.06 -28.21
CA ALA A 45 3.99 -24.79 -29.10
C ALA A 45 3.51 -24.75 -30.56
N PRO A 46 4.10 -23.88 -31.42
CA PRO A 46 3.77 -23.82 -32.84
C PRO A 46 3.93 -25.16 -33.57
N ASP A 47 4.85 -26.00 -33.08
CA ASP A 47 5.22 -27.27 -33.69
C ASP A 47 4.30 -28.42 -33.24
N SER A 48 3.24 -28.12 -32.47
CA SER A 48 2.23 -29.10 -32.06
C SER A 48 1.41 -29.58 -33.26
N SER A 49 1.13 -30.88 -33.30
CA SER A 49 0.34 -31.53 -34.35
C SER A 49 -0.73 -32.45 -33.74
N GLU A 50 -1.53 -33.11 -34.58
CA GLU A 50 -2.49 -34.14 -34.12
C GLU A 50 -1.78 -35.36 -33.54
N ASP A 51 -0.56 -35.66 -34.02
CA ASP A 51 0.23 -36.81 -33.60
C ASP A 51 1.20 -36.47 -32.45
N LEU A 52 1.42 -35.20 -32.12
CA LEU A 52 2.26 -34.80 -30.99
C LEU A 52 1.82 -33.43 -30.45
N LEU A 53 1.37 -33.41 -29.19
CA LEU A 53 1.00 -32.19 -28.49
C LEU A 53 2.16 -31.69 -27.63
N LEU A 54 2.55 -30.43 -27.82
CA LEU A 54 3.63 -29.77 -27.07
C LEU A 54 3.07 -28.53 -26.35
N VAL A 55 3.16 -28.50 -25.02
CA VAL A 55 2.61 -27.40 -24.21
C VAL A 55 3.65 -26.90 -23.20
N TYR A 56 3.90 -25.59 -23.22
CA TYR A 56 4.79 -24.92 -22.27
C TYR A 56 4.05 -24.41 -21.05
N TYR A 57 4.66 -24.59 -19.88
CA TYR A 57 4.22 -24.10 -18.58
C TYR A 57 5.36 -23.34 -17.90
N ASP A 58 5.04 -22.41 -17.02
CA ASP A 58 6.06 -21.65 -16.28
C ASP A 58 6.81 -22.54 -15.27
N GLU A 59 6.11 -23.47 -14.59
CA GLU A 59 6.70 -24.36 -13.58
C GLU A 59 6.33 -25.84 -13.81
N PRO A 60 7.19 -26.79 -13.42
CA PRO A 60 6.90 -28.22 -13.57
C PRO A 60 5.68 -28.69 -12.78
N PHE A 61 5.44 -28.14 -11.59
CA PHE A 61 4.27 -28.48 -10.80
C PHE A 61 2.97 -28.13 -11.52
N ALA A 62 2.94 -26.98 -12.22
CA ALA A 62 1.77 -26.55 -13.00
C ALA A 62 1.49 -27.52 -14.16
N ALA A 63 2.53 -27.96 -14.88
CA ALA A 63 2.40 -28.95 -15.95
C ALA A 63 1.82 -30.27 -15.44
N LEU A 64 2.39 -30.81 -14.34
CA LEU A 64 1.95 -32.08 -13.77
C LEU A 64 0.54 -32.02 -13.21
N SER A 65 0.26 -31.05 -12.33
CA SER A 65 -1.06 -30.89 -11.72
C SER A 65 -2.14 -30.68 -12.77
N THR A 66 -1.89 -29.86 -13.79
CA THR A 66 -2.83 -29.65 -14.90
C THR A 66 -3.07 -30.94 -15.69
N PHE A 67 -2.01 -31.70 -15.99
CA PHE A 67 -2.13 -32.97 -16.71
C PHE A 67 -2.99 -33.98 -15.95
N PHE A 68 -2.63 -34.29 -14.70
CA PHE A 68 -3.33 -35.30 -13.92
C PHE A 68 -4.76 -34.89 -13.56
N GLU A 69 -5.00 -33.62 -13.18
CA GLU A 69 -6.36 -33.14 -12.88
C GLU A 69 -7.30 -33.30 -14.08
N ASN A 70 -6.85 -32.89 -15.28
CA ASN A 70 -7.67 -32.91 -16.48
C ASN A 70 -7.84 -34.33 -17.02
N LEU A 71 -6.79 -35.13 -17.03
CA LEU A 71 -6.87 -36.53 -17.43
C LEU A 71 -7.83 -37.30 -16.51
N GLN A 72 -7.71 -37.13 -15.18
CA GLN A 72 -8.61 -37.79 -14.23
C GLN A 72 -10.06 -37.32 -14.38
N SER A 73 -10.28 -36.03 -14.64
CA SER A 73 -11.60 -35.46 -14.92
C SER A 73 -12.25 -36.09 -16.16
N LEU A 74 -11.50 -36.19 -17.25
CA LEU A 74 -11.97 -36.82 -18.48
C LEU A 74 -12.19 -38.33 -18.30
N LYS A 75 -11.31 -39.02 -17.55
CA LYS A 75 -11.50 -40.43 -17.23
C LYS A 75 -12.81 -40.67 -16.50
N LYS A 76 -13.16 -39.86 -15.50
CA LYS A 76 -14.44 -39.96 -14.78
C LYS A 76 -15.67 -39.82 -15.69
N GLN A 77 -15.55 -39.05 -16.77
CA GLN A 77 -16.67 -38.79 -17.69
C GLN A 77 -16.78 -39.81 -18.82
N GLN A 78 -15.64 -40.30 -19.32
CA GLN A 78 -15.59 -41.00 -20.61
C GLN A 78 -14.79 -42.31 -20.59
N TRP A 79 -14.04 -42.63 -19.53
CA TRP A 79 -13.14 -43.79 -19.47
C TRP A 79 -13.57 -44.78 -18.38
N GLN A 80 -13.67 -46.05 -18.72
CA GLN A 80 -14.04 -47.10 -17.77
C GLN A 80 -12.78 -47.83 -17.27
N PRO A 81 -12.71 -48.27 -15.99
CA PRO A 81 -11.52 -48.94 -15.45
C PRO A 81 -11.06 -50.17 -16.26
N GLN A 82 -12.00 -50.90 -16.87
CA GLN A 82 -11.75 -52.07 -17.71
C GLN A 82 -11.06 -51.77 -19.05
N MET A 83 -10.99 -50.50 -19.47
CA MET A 83 -10.32 -50.07 -20.70
C MET A 83 -8.80 -49.95 -20.53
N GLY A 84 -8.29 -50.16 -19.31
CA GLY A 84 -6.86 -50.06 -19.02
C GLY A 84 -6.33 -48.63 -19.06
N ALA A 85 -5.03 -48.52 -19.35
CA ALA A 85 -4.31 -47.25 -19.43
C ALA A 85 -4.79 -46.42 -20.64
N VAL A 86 -4.90 -45.11 -20.46
CA VAL A 86 -5.19 -44.18 -21.55
C VAL A 86 -4.02 -44.22 -22.55
N PRO A 87 -4.27 -44.44 -23.85
CA PRO A 87 -3.24 -44.66 -24.85
C PRO A 87 -2.54 -43.35 -25.27
N ILE A 88 -1.83 -42.75 -24.32
CA ILE A 88 -1.01 -41.54 -24.47
C ILE A 88 0.36 -41.78 -23.83
N GLN A 89 1.42 -41.31 -24.48
CA GLN A 89 2.78 -41.32 -23.93
C GLN A 89 3.15 -39.90 -23.52
N VAL A 90 3.83 -39.74 -22.38
CA VAL A 90 4.01 -38.42 -21.76
C VAL A 90 5.45 -38.19 -21.33
N ILE A 91 6.06 -37.12 -21.82
CA ILE A 91 7.39 -36.65 -21.40
C ILE A 91 7.25 -35.24 -20.81
N VAL A 92 7.90 -35.00 -19.68
CA VAL A 92 8.04 -33.68 -19.07
C VAL A 92 9.50 -33.26 -19.07
N HIS A 93 9.75 -32.09 -19.66
CA HIS A 93 11.09 -31.59 -19.88
C HIS A 93 11.25 -30.18 -19.32
N LEU A 94 12.37 -29.96 -18.66
CA LEU A 94 12.78 -28.65 -18.20
C LEU A 94 13.52 -27.95 -19.36
N HIS A 95 12.83 -27.03 -20.03
CA HIS A 95 13.35 -26.29 -21.16
C HIS A 95 14.03 -25.01 -20.69
N ARG A 96 15.22 -24.71 -21.22
CA ARG A 96 15.87 -23.40 -21.06
C ARG A 96 15.94 -22.73 -22.43
N ARG A 97 15.79 -21.41 -22.49
CA ARG A 97 15.76 -20.65 -23.76
C ARG A 97 16.95 -20.84 -24.69
N LYS A 98 18.09 -21.34 -24.18
CA LYS A 98 19.31 -21.60 -24.95
C LYS A 98 19.56 -23.08 -25.22
N ASP A 99 18.68 -23.97 -24.76
CA ASP A 99 18.84 -25.39 -24.98
C ASP A 99 18.51 -25.72 -26.44
N PRO A 100 19.23 -26.67 -27.06
CA PRO A 100 18.88 -27.16 -28.39
C PRO A 100 17.49 -27.81 -28.39
N PRO A 101 16.85 -27.93 -29.57
CA PRO A 101 15.62 -28.70 -29.72
C PRO A 101 15.80 -30.10 -29.13
N VAL A 102 14.77 -30.56 -28.42
CA VAL A 102 14.77 -31.87 -27.78
C VAL A 102 14.49 -32.98 -28.79
N ASP A 103 15.16 -34.11 -28.66
CA ASP A 103 15.08 -35.23 -29.61
C ASP A 103 13.66 -35.83 -29.73
N PHE A 104 12.78 -35.62 -28.75
CA PHE A 104 11.38 -36.03 -28.77
C PHE A 104 10.41 -34.97 -29.31
N GLY A 105 10.91 -33.88 -29.89
CA GLY A 105 10.09 -32.81 -30.49
C GLY A 105 9.35 -33.23 -31.76
N GLU A 106 9.68 -34.39 -32.33
CA GLU A 106 9.02 -34.97 -33.51
C GLU A 106 8.27 -36.25 -33.13
N ALA A 107 7.09 -36.49 -33.71
CA ALA A 107 6.30 -37.70 -33.47
C ALA A 107 7.02 -38.99 -33.91
N THR A 108 7.94 -38.87 -34.88
CA THR A 108 8.73 -39.98 -35.42
C THR A 108 9.96 -40.33 -34.58
N ALA A 109 10.22 -39.62 -33.48
CA ALA A 109 11.38 -39.87 -32.64
C ALA A 109 11.36 -41.28 -32.04
N SER A 110 12.49 -41.98 -32.10
CA SER A 110 12.63 -43.38 -31.64
C SER A 110 12.27 -43.58 -30.17
N VAL A 111 12.50 -42.54 -29.35
CA VAL A 111 12.18 -42.52 -27.92
C VAL A 111 10.71 -42.80 -27.64
N TRP A 112 9.77 -42.40 -28.51
CA TRP A 112 8.35 -42.70 -28.33
C TRP A 112 8.04 -44.19 -28.43
N GLY A 113 8.81 -44.95 -29.23
CA GLY A 113 8.57 -46.38 -29.45
C GLY A 113 8.76 -47.26 -28.21
N VAL A 114 9.48 -46.77 -27.19
CA VAL A 114 9.80 -47.52 -25.97
C VAL A 114 8.96 -47.12 -24.74
N LEU A 115 8.19 -46.03 -24.83
CA LEU A 115 7.42 -45.53 -23.69
C LEU A 115 6.12 -46.29 -23.48
N GLN A 116 5.78 -46.52 -22.22
CA GLN A 116 4.52 -47.15 -21.84
C GLN A 116 3.35 -46.15 -21.87
N PRO A 117 2.13 -46.57 -22.26
CA PRO A 117 0.94 -45.74 -22.18
C PRO A 117 0.62 -45.28 -20.75
N GLU A 118 0.03 -44.08 -20.63
CA GLU A 118 -0.34 -43.38 -19.40
C GLU A 118 0.80 -43.31 -18.35
N THR A 119 2.05 -43.50 -18.78
CA THR A 119 3.22 -43.46 -17.92
C THR A 119 3.96 -42.15 -18.13
N LEU A 120 4.31 -41.50 -17.02
CA LEU A 120 4.97 -40.21 -17.03
C LEU A 120 6.48 -40.38 -17.00
N TYR A 121 7.16 -39.79 -17.98
CA TYR A 121 8.62 -39.77 -18.06
C TYR A 121 9.13 -38.34 -17.87
N VAL A 122 10.20 -38.18 -17.09
CA VAL A 122 10.88 -36.90 -16.93
C VAL A 122 12.29 -36.98 -17.51
N THR A 123 12.75 -35.88 -18.09
CA THR A 123 14.13 -35.81 -18.59
C THR A 123 15.14 -35.65 -17.44
N ARG A 124 16.40 -36.04 -17.69
CA ARG A 124 17.51 -35.86 -16.74
C ARG A 124 17.61 -34.42 -16.20
N ALA A 125 17.39 -33.42 -17.04
CA ALA A 125 17.45 -32.01 -16.66
C ALA A 125 16.42 -31.65 -15.57
N LEU A 126 15.19 -32.14 -15.71
CA LEU A 126 14.13 -31.94 -14.72
C LEU A 126 14.40 -32.74 -13.45
N LYS A 127 14.81 -34.02 -13.56
CA LYS A 127 15.13 -34.88 -12.42
C LYS A 127 16.20 -34.26 -11.50
N LEU A 128 17.29 -33.72 -12.08
CA LEU A 128 18.39 -33.14 -11.31
C LEU A 128 17.97 -31.90 -10.50
N GLN A 129 16.95 -31.17 -10.95
CA GLN A 129 16.45 -29.96 -10.29
C GLN A 129 15.14 -30.19 -9.53
N TRP A 130 14.68 -31.44 -9.45
CA TRP A 130 13.38 -31.79 -8.89
C TRP A 130 13.17 -31.23 -7.48
N ASN A 131 14.11 -31.47 -6.55
CA ASN A 131 13.98 -31.02 -5.17
C ASN A 131 13.92 -29.49 -5.04
N LEU A 132 14.59 -28.76 -5.94
CA LEU A 132 14.58 -27.30 -5.95
C LEU A 132 13.25 -26.77 -6.50
N LEU A 133 12.81 -27.30 -7.64
CA LEU A 133 11.62 -26.85 -8.37
C LEU A 133 10.31 -27.22 -7.68
N PHE A 134 10.32 -28.26 -6.83
CA PHE A 134 9.16 -28.70 -6.04
C PHE A 134 9.27 -28.34 -4.55
N ALA A 135 10.26 -27.53 -4.15
CA ALA A 135 10.42 -27.10 -2.76
C ALA A 135 9.15 -26.37 -2.26
N GLY A 136 8.60 -26.82 -1.13
CA GLY A 136 7.39 -26.23 -0.53
C GLY A 136 6.06 -26.58 -1.22
N LYS A 137 6.08 -27.35 -2.32
CA LYS A 137 4.86 -27.85 -2.98
C LYS A 137 4.45 -29.18 -2.34
N LYS A 138 3.14 -29.41 -2.18
CA LYS A 138 2.62 -30.70 -1.74
C LYS A 138 2.64 -31.69 -2.90
N MET A 139 3.50 -32.69 -2.82
CA MET A 139 3.64 -33.76 -3.80
C MET A 139 3.33 -35.11 -3.15
N PRO A 140 2.59 -36.00 -3.82
CA PRO A 140 2.49 -37.38 -3.38
C PRO A 140 3.88 -38.04 -3.31
N ALA A 141 4.01 -39.06 -2.47
CA ALA A 141 5.21 -39.89 -2.45
C ALA A 141 5.48 -40.46 -3.85
N HIS A 142 6.72 -40.35 -4.32
CA HIS A 142 7.09 -40.67 -5.69
C HIS A 142 8.51 -41.25 -5.78
N GLN A 143 8.77 -41.98 -6.86
CA GLN A 143 10.06 -42.59 -7.16
C GLN A 143 10.40 -42.44 -8.65
N PHE A 144 11.70 -42.29 -8.91
CA PHE A 144 12.26 -42.25 -10.26
C PHE A 144 12.95 -43.57 -10.58
N THR A 145 12.50 -44.24 -11.63
CA THR A 145 13.16 -45.42 -12.19
C THR A 145 13.83 -45.04 -13.50
N ASP A 146 15.08 -45.45 -13.71
CA ASP A 146 15.78 -45.18 -14.98
C ASP A 146 15.12 -45.97 -16.11
N ALA A 147 14.72 -45.27 -17.17
CA ALA A 147 14.06 -45.83 -18.33
C ALA A 147 15.00 -45.92 -19.55
N GLY A 148 16.26 -45.48 -19.42
CA GLY A 148 17.19 -45.36 -20.53
C GLY A 148 17.09 -44.02 -21.26
N ASP A 149 18.05 -43.75 -22.15
CA ASP A 149 18.08 -42.57 -23.04
C ASP A 149 17.91 -41.21 -22.35
N GLY A 150 18.33 -41.12 -21.07
CA GLY A 150 18.21 -39.89 -20.28
C GLY A 150 16.81 -39.59 -19.76
N LEU A 151 15.87 -40.54 -19.89
CA LEU A 151 14.52 -40.48 -19.33
C LEU A 151 14.42 -41.27 -18.03
N PHE A 152 13.60 -40.77 -17.13
CA PHE A 152 13.28 -41.42 -15.86
C PHE A 152 11.77 -41.54 -15.73
N GLN A 153 11.28 -42.77 -15.54
CA GLN A 153 9.88 -43.00 -15.22
C GLN A 153 9.58 -42.43 -13.84
N LEU A 154 8.59 -41.54 -13.78
CA LEU A 154 8.07 -40.97 -12.54
C LEU A 154 6.83 -41.77 -12.12
N SER A 155 6.97 -42.49 -11.01
CA SER A 155 5.89 -43.28 -10.40
C SER A 155 5.46 -42.66 -9.08
N PHE A 156 4.14 -42.57 -8.86
CA PHE A 156 3.57 -42.08 -7.61
C PHE A 156 3.03 -43.27 -6.81
N SER A 157 3.38 -43.34 -5.52
CA SER A 157 2.88 -44.33 -4.58
C SER A 157 1.76 -43.78 -3.68
N GLY A 158 1.59 -42.45 -3.64
CA GLY A 158 0.51 -41.78 -2.92
C GLY A 158 -0.74 -41.50 -3.77
N ASP A 159 -1.78 -40.96 -3.14
CA ASP A 159 -3.00 -40.55 -3.84
C ASP A 159 -2.73 -39.34 -4.75
N LEU A 160 -2.85 -39.54 -6.07
CA LEU A 160 -2.74 -38.48 -7.08
C LEU A 160 -3.77 -37.36 -6.88
N SER A 161 -4.81 -37.58 -6.07
CA SER A 161 -5.76 -36.53 -5.70
C SER A 161 -5.15 -35.42 -4.83
N GLU A 162 -3.94 -35.63 -4.27
CA GLU A 162 -3.14 -34.59 -3.60
C GLU A 162 -2.44 -33.66 -4.59
N LEU A 163 -2.24 -34.10 -5.84
CA LEU A 163 -1.60 -33.33 -6.90
C LEU A 163 -2.59 -32.36 -7.56
N LYS A 164 -3.18 -31.49 -6.74
CA LYS A 164 -4.13 -30.48 -7.18
C LYS A 164 -3.53 -29.09 -7.13
N ARG A 165 -3.92 -28.26 -8.10
CA ARG A 165 -3.64 -26.83 -8.04
C ARG A 165 -4.43 -26.22 -6.90
N GLU A 166 -3.76 -25.37 -6.13
CA GLU A 166 -4.44 -24.54 -5.16
C GLU A 166 -5.37 -23.58 -5.93
N ARG A 167 -6.68 -23.73 -5.74
CA ARG A 167 -7.67 -22.86 -6.36
C ARG A 167 -7.97 -21.72 -5.40
N LEU A 168 -8.06 -20.51 -5.92
CA LEU A 168 -8.39 -19.35 -5.11
C LEU A 168 -9.83 -19.46 -4.58
N PHE A 169 -10.72 -20.03 -5.38
CA PHE A 169 -12.11 -20.20 -5.00
C PHE A 169 -12.76 -21.40 -5.69
N THR A 170 -13.47 -22.23 -4.92
CA THR A 170 -14.14 -23.44 -5.43
C THR A 170 -15.65 -23.32 -5.41
N GLY A 171 -16.21 -22.37 -4.67
CA GLY A 171 -17.64 -22.21 -4.45
C GLY A 171 -18.45 -21.68 -5.63
N ARG A 172 -17.83 -21.20 -6.72
CA ARG A 172 -18.50 -20.46 -7.82
C ARG A 172 -19.74 -21.15 -8.39
N PHE A 173 -19.70 -22.48 -8.51
CA PHE A 173 -20.82 -23.28 -9.05
C PHE A 173 -22.05 -23.33 -8.13
N LEU A 174 -21.92 -23.05 -6.84
CA LEU A 174 -23.01 -23.17 -5.87
C LEU A 174 -24.13 -22.16 -6.14
N ALA A 175 -23.79 -20.96 -6.62
CA ALA A 175 -24.77 -19.93 -6.97
C ALA A 175 -25.54 -20.28 -8.26
N ALA A 176 -24.91 -21.02 -9.18
CA ALA A 176 -25.53 -21.51 -10.41
C ALA A 176 -26.39 -22.76 -10.19
N LYS A 177 -26.39 -23.36 -8.99
CA LYS A 177 -27.14 -24.57 -8.68
C LYS A 177 -28.56 -24.23 -8.25
N GLY A 178 -29.55 -24.63 -9.05
CA GLY A 178 -30.96 -24.50 -8.71
C GLY A 178 -31.89 -24.90 -9.86
N ALA A 179 -33.19 -24.97 -9.58
CA ALA A 179 -34.21 -25.36 -10.57
C ALA A 179 -34.80 -24.16 -11.33
N SER A 180 -34.48 -22.93 -10.93
CA SER A 180 -34.96 -21.71 -11.58
C SER A 180 -33.97 -21.26 -12.66
N SER A 181 -34.45 -20.44 -13.60
CA SER A 181 -33.55 -19.68 -14.47
C SER A 181 -32.70 -18.69 -13.65
N GLU A 182 -31.58 -18.26 -14.23
CA GLU A 182 -30.71 -17.26 -13.62
C GLU A 182 -31.50 -15.98 -13.26
N CYS A 183 -31.43 -15.57 -12.00
CA CYS A 183 -32.08 -14.38 -11.51
C CYS A 183 -31.50 -13.11 -12.15
N PHE A 184 -32.39 -12.27 -12.70
CA PHE A 184 -32.01 -11.00 -13.31
C PHE A 184 -31.26 -10.07 -12.34
N TYR A 185 -31.55 -10.11 -11.02
CA TYR A 185 -30.94 -9.18 -10.06
C TYR A 185 -29.58 -9.60 -9.51
N CYS A 186 -29.29 -10.90 -9.42
CA CYS A 186 -28.11 -11.38 -8.70
C CYS A 186 -27.38 -12.57 -9.34
N GLY A 187 -27.87 -13.10 -10.45
CA GLY A 187 -27.22 -14.22 -11.13
C GLY A 187 -27.39 -15.59 -10.47
N MET A 188 -28.11 -15.71 -9.33
CA MET A 188 -28.37 -17.02 -8.72
C MET A 188 -29.50 -17.78 -9.43
N ALA A 189 -29.47 -19.11 -9.41
CA ALA A 189 -30.48 -19.99 -10.03
C ALA A 189 -31.51 -20.60 -9.05
N ASN A 190 -31.57 -20.10 -7.82
CA ASN A 190 -32.38 -20.66 -6.72
C ASN A 190 -33.70 -19.89 -6.45
N HIS A 191 -33.89 -18.70 -7.01
CA HIS A 191 -35.09 -17.88 -6.79
C HIS A 191 -35.48 -17.07 -8.03
N ALA A 192 -36.75 -16.70 -8.12
CA ALA A 192 -37.23 -15.73 -9.11
C ALA A 192 -36.91 -14.28 -8.68
N PRO A 193 -36.79 -13.31 -9.61
CA PRO A 193 -36.47 -11.91 -9.29
C PRO A 193 -37.36 -11.28 -8.20
N ALA A 194 -38.66 -11.65 -8.16
CA ALA A 194 -39.62 -11.19 -7.16
C ALA A 194 -39.20 -11.51 -5.71
N HIS A 195 -38.48 -12.62 -5.51
CA HIS A 195 -38.03 -13.14 -4.23
C HIS A 195 -36.52 -12.95 -4.00
N CYS A 196 -35.87 -12.10 -4.79
CA CYS A 196 -34.43 -11.88 -4.65
C CYS A 196 -34.08 -11.26 -3.30
N PRO A 197 -33.17 -11.87 -2.50
CA PRO A 197 -32.76 -11.30 -1.21
C PRO A 197 -32.12 -9.92 -1.33
N SER A 198 -31.52 -9.58 -2.48
CA SER A 198 -30.92 -8.28 -2.72
C SER A 198 -31.92 -7.11 -2.66
N LYS A 199 -33.23 -7.40 -2.73
CA LYS A 199 -34.29 -6.39 -2.58
C LYS A 199 -34.33 -5.80 -1.16
N GLN A 200 -33.81 -6.51 -0.15
CA GLN A 200 -33.73 -6.00 1.22
C GLN A 200 -32.48 -5.17 1.47
N LEU A 201 -31.55 -5.11 0.50
CA LEU A 201 -30.33 -4.34 0.62
C LEU A 201 -30.53 -2.89 0.17
N THR A 202 -29.72 -2.02 0.74
CA THR A 202 -29.60 -0.61 0.40
C THR A 202 -28.23 -0.34 -0.25
N MET A 203 -27.99 0.90 -0.68
CA MET A 203 -26.67 1.28 -1.22
C MET A 203 -25.58 1.40 -0.17
N GLU A 204 -25.95 1.55 1.11
CA GLU A 204 -25.06 1.64 2.28
C GLU A 204 -24.57 0.26 2.75
N THR A 205 -25.29 -0.79 2.38
CA THR A 205 -25.00 -2.18 2.77
C THR A 205 -24.19 -2.87 1.66
N ARG A 206 -22.89 -2.56 1.61
CA ARG A 206 -21.92 -3.18 0.69
C ARG A 206 -20.96 -4.11 1.44
N GLY A 207 -20.69 -5.26 0.85
CA GLY A 207 -19.74 -6.27 1.31
C GLY A 207 -18.48 -6.37 0.45
N LEU A 208 -18.52 -5.98 -0.83
CA LEU A 208 -17.39 -6.16 -1.77
C LEU A 208 -16.13 -5.38 -1.38
N ASP A 209 -16.30 -4.24 -0.71
CA ASP A 209 -15.21 -3.40 -0.21
C ASP A 209 -14.45 -4.05 0.97
N ARG A 210 -15.02 -5.10 1.58
CA ARG A 210 -14.51 -5.75 2.80
C ARG A 210 -14.11 -7.20 2.59
N VAL A 211 -14.84 -7.93 1.74
CA VAL A 211 -14.61 -9.37 1.54
C VAL A 211 -13.18 -9.68 1.08
N GLY A 212 -12.53 -8.75 0.36
CA GLY A 212 -11.15 -8.90 -0.10
C GLY A 212 -10.09 -8.88 1.01
N TYR A 213 -10.43 -8.52 2.26
CA TYR A 213 -9.56 -8.64 3.44
C TYR A 213 -9.67 -10.01 4.15
N LEU A 214 -10.53 -10.91 3.66
CA LEU A 214 -10.55 -12.30 4.10
C LEU A 214 -9.61 -13.13 3.22
N SER A 215 -8.99 -14.16 3.81
CA SER A 215 -8.19 -15.10 3.03
C SER A 215 -9.06 -15.93 2.08
N PHE A 216 -8.49 -16.38 0.96
CA PHE A 216 -9.19 -17.21 -0.03
C PHE A 216 -9.90 -18.42 0.59
N ALA A 217 -9.20 -19.16 1.45
CA ALA A 217 -9.76 -20.31 2.16
C ALA A 217 -10.95 -19.93 3.06
N LYS A 218 -10.88 -18.76 3.71
CA LYS A 218 -11.97 -18.26 4.56
C LYS A 218 -13.18 -17.86 3.73
N ILE A 219 -12.96 -17.15 2.61
CA ILE A 219 -14.03 -16.79 1.66
C ILE A 219 -14.72 -18.05 1.14
N ASP A 220 -13.95 -19.03 0.66
CA ASP A 220 -14.50 -20.28 0.11
C ASP A 220 -15.33 -21.06 1.15
N THR A 221 -14.84 -21.15 2.40
CA THR A 221 -15.55 -21.81 3.50
C THR A 221 -16.85 -21.08 3.85
N LEU A 222 -16.79 -19.76 4.04
CA LEU A 222 -17.96 -18.94 4.37
C LEU A 222 -18.97 -18.95 3.21
N PHE A 223 -18.49 -18.91 1.97
CA PHE A 223 -19.36 -18.96 0.80
C PHE A 223 -20.15 -20.26 0.74
N LYS A 224 -19.48 -21.40 0.94
CA LYS A 224 -20.14 -22.71 1.04
C LYS A 224 -21.19 -22.73 2.15
N GLN A 225 -20.87 -22.16 3.30
CA GLN A 225 -21.79 -22.05 4.42
C GLN A 225 -23.03 -21.20 4.07
N VAL A 226 -22.85 -19.98 3.57
CA VAL A 226 -23.99 -19.08 3.28
C VAL A 226 -24.84 -19.59 2.12
N MET A 227 -24.24 -20.32 1.16
CA MET A 227 -25.00 -20.97 0.08
C MET A 227 -25.80 -22.18 0.58
N ALA A 228 -25.38 -22.85 1.66
CA ALA A 228 -26.17 -23.88 2.33
C ALA A 228 -27.28 -23.27 3.22
N GLU A 229 -27.01 -22.13 3.86
CA GLU A 229 -27.90 -21.45 4.81
C GLU A 229 -28.69 -20.28 4.19
N GLN A 230 -28.92 -20.29 2.86
CA GLN A 230 -29.49 -19.13 2.14
C GLN A 230 -30.80 -18.60 2.71
N LYS A 231 -31.70 -19.48 3.16
CA LYS A 231 -32.98 -19.07 3.74
C LYS A 231 -32.77 -18.25 5.02
N LYS A 232 -31.92 -18.72 5.92
CA LYS A 232 -31.55 -18.04 7.15
C LYS A 232 -30.87 -16.70 6.86
N MET A 233 -29.98 -16.66 5.87
CA MET A 233 -29.33 -15.41 5.46
C MET A 233 -30.33 -14.41 4.87
N ALA A 234 -31.29 -14.86 4.06
CA ALA A 234 -32.34 -14.00 3.52
C ALA A 234 -33.28 -13.45 4.61
N GLU A 235 -33.63 -14.27 5.62
CA GLU A 235 -34.40 -13.83 6.79
C GLU A 235 -33.64 -12.77 7.59
N LEU A 236 -32.32 -12.92 7.75
CA LEU A 236 -31.48 -11.91 8.39
C LEU A 236 -31.47 -10.59 7.60
N LEU A 237 -31.38 -10.62 6.26
CA LEU A 237 -31.46 -9.39 5.47
C LEU A 237 -32.80 -8.67 5.64
N ALA A 238 -33.89 -9.41 5.84
CA ALA A 238 -35.23 -8.83 6.04
C ALA A 238 -35.38 -8.05 7.35
N THR A 239 -34.44 -8.19 8.31
CA THR A 239 -34.47 -7.43 9.57
C THR A 239 -33.80 -6.05 9.46
N ASN A 240 -33.57 -5.53 8.25
CA ASN A 240 -32.90 -4.26 7.98
C ASN A 240 -31.49 -4.18 8.60
N ILE A 241 -30.57 -4.99 8.08
CA ILE A 241 -29.18 -4.98 8.53
C ILE A 241 -28.49 -3.64 8.27
N ASP A 242 -27.59 -3.25 9.17
CA ASP A 242 -26.76 -2.05 9.03
C ASP A 242 -25.29 -2.37 8.64
N GLY A 243 -24.54 -1.31 8.35
CA GLY A 243 -23.12 -1.43 7.98
C GLY A 243 -22.22 -1.96 9.08
N ALA A 244 -22.60 -1.85 10.36
CA ALA A 244 -21.83 -2.32 11.51
C ALA A 244 -22.02 -3.83 11.73
N GLN A 245 -23.23 -4.34 11.58
CA GLN A 245 -23.52 -5.77 11.58
C GLN A 245 -22.73 -6.48 10.48
N ILE A 246 -22.69 -5.91 9.27
CA ILE A 246 -21.85 -6.43 8.19
C ILE A 246 -20.36 -6.40 8.59
N ARG A 247 -19.86 -5.39 9.31
CA ARG A 247 -18.44 -5.38 9.74
C ARG A 247 -18.10 -6.55 10.68
N ASN A 248 -19.04 -6.92 11.54
CA ASN A 248 -18.78 -7.85 12.63
C ASN A 248 -19.09 -9.31 12.25
N ASP A 249 -19.80 -9.55 11.16
CA ASP A 249 -20.14 -10.90 10.69
C ASP A 249 -19.52 -11.20 9.31
N PRO A 250 -18.42 -11.98 9.25
CA PRO A 250 -17.79 -12.37 8.00
C PRO A 250 -18.69 -13.18 7.05
N ALA A 251 -19.63 -13.98 7.55
CA ALA A 251 -20.55 -14.72 6.70
C ALA A 251 -21.50 -13.74 6.00
N LEU A 252 -22.00 -12.76 6.74
CA LEU A 252 -22.81 -11.68 6.19
C LEU A 252 -22.03 -10.84 5.17
N GLN A 253 -20.74 -10.56 5.40
CA GLN A 253 -19.88 -9.88 4.41
C GLN A 253 -19.84 -10.63 3.08
N VAL A 254 -19.57 -11.93 3.12
CA VAL A 254 -19.48 -12.77 1.92
C VAL A 254 -20.83 -12.83 1.19
N TYR A 255 -21.93 -12.97 1.93
CA TYR A 255 -23.27 -13.03 1.36
C TYR A 255 -23.70 -11.70 0.72
N VAL A 256 -23.46 -10.57 1.37
CA VAL A 256 -23.75 -9.23 0.82
C VAL A 256 -22.84 -8.91 -0.36
N ALA A 257 -21.55 -9.25 -0.28
CA ALA A 257 -20.58 -9.03 -1.36
C ALA A 257 -20.99 -9.74 -2.66
N TYR A 258 -21.60 -10.93 -2.56
CA TYR A 258 -22.12 -11.62 -3.73
C TYR A 258 -23.16 -10.79 -4.47
N PHE A 259 -24.08 -10.12 -3.76
CA PHE A 259 -25.07 -9.26 -4.41
C PHE A 259 -24.44 -8.00 -5.02
N ASP A 260 -23.34 -7.49 -4.47
CA ASP A 260 -22.69 -6.29 -5.01
C ASP A 260 -22.11 -6.51 -6.42
N MET A 261 -21.76 -7.76 -6.79
CA MET A 261 -21.28 -8.10 -8.14
C MET A 261 -22.27 -7.72 -9.25
N TYR A 262 -23.57 -7.78 -8.93
CA TYR A 262 -24.67 -7.51 -9.84
C TYR A 262 -25.43 -6.24 -9.46
N LEU A 263 -24.80 -5.35 -8.69
CA LEU A 263 -25.44 -4.17 -8.11
C LEU A 263 -26.26 -3.37 -9.13
N ILE A 264 -25.69 -3.13 -10.32
CA ILE A 264 -26.32 -2.33 -11.38
C ILE A 264 -27.70 -2.84 -11.79
N TYR A 265 -27.95 -4.15 -11.67
CA TYR A 265 -29.21 -4.75 -12.10
C TYR A 265 -30.30 -4.68 -11.02
N GLN A 266 -29.99 -4.22 -9.82
CA GLN A 266 -30.87 -4.34 -8.65
C GLN A 266 -31.74 -3.10 -8.42
N PRO A 267 -32.92 -3.24 -7.79
CA PRO A 267 -33.78 -2.11 -7.46
C PRO A 267 -33.10 -1.01 -6.63
N ARG A 268 -32.16 -1.39 -5.73
CA ARG A 268 -31.40 -0.43 -4.93
C ARG A 268 -30.54 0.52 -5.77
N PHE A 269 -29.95 0.00 -6.86
CA PHE A 269 -29.17 0.83 -7.78
C PHE A 269 -30.06 1.68 -8.67
N LEU A 270 -31.22 1.15 -9.12
CA LEU A 270 -32.21 1.95 -9.87
C LEU A 270 -32.65 3.17 -9.07
N SER A 271 -33.04 2.97 -7.80
CA SER A 271 -33.42 4.07 -6.92
C SER A 271 -32.28 5.07 -6.75
N TYR A 272 -31.06 4.58 -6.60
CA TYR A 272 -29.89 5.43 -6.43
C TYR A 272 -29.57 6.27 -7.67
N ALA A 273 -29.50 5.65 -8.84
CA ALA A 273 -29.20 6.31 -10.11
C ALA A 273 -30.22 7.41 -10.43
N ALA A 274 -31.49 7.19 -10.10
CA ALA A 274 -32.58 8.14 -10.30
C ALA A 274 -32.44 9.42 -9.48
N PHE A 275 -31.88 9.33 -8.27
CA PHE A 275 -31.74 10.46 -7.35
C PHE A 275 -30.30 10.98 -7.24
N SER A 276 -29.36 10.37 -7.97
CA SER A 276 -27.98 10.84 -8.08
C SER A 276 -27.91 12.19 -8.78
N LEU A 277 -27.20 13.14 -8.15
CA LEU A 277 -26.91 14.46 -8.71
C LEU A 277 -25.88 14.41 -9.86
N LEU A 278 -25.20 13.29 -10.05
CA LEU A 278 -24.20 13.11 -11.10
C LEU A 278 -24.89 12.77 -12.43
N SER A 279 -24.43 13.39 -13.51
CA SER A 279 -24.85 13.13 -14.89
C SER A 279 -23.95 12.14 -15.62
N SER A 280 -22.70 11.98 -15.17
CA SER A 280 -21.74 10.98 -15.63
C SER A 280 -21.96 9.63 -14.95
N TRP A 281 -21.58 8.55 -15.64
CA TRP A 281 -21.55 7.22 -15.03
C TRP A 281 -20.49 7.14 -13.92
N ASP A 282 -19.35 7.79 -14.14
CA ASP A 282 -18.28 7.89 -13.17
C ASP A 282 -18.78 8.59 -11.89
N GLY A 283 -18.77 7.83 -10.80
CA GLY A 283 -19.21 8.30 -9.48
C GLY A 283 -20.64 7.95 -9.10
N ILE A 284 -21.42 7.28 -9.95
CA ILE A 284 -22.81 6.87 -9.63
C ILE A 284 -22.90 5.85 -8.48
N GLY A 285 -21.77 5.39 -7.95
CA GLY A 285 -21.66 4.59 -6.73
C GLY A 285 -21.34 5.38 -5.45
N LYS A 286 -21.19 6.72 -5.48
CA LYS A 286 -20.79 7.56 -4.33
C LYS A 286 -21.99 8.10 -3.56
N ILE A 287 -22.34 7.44 -2.45
CA ILE A 287 -23.62 7.52 -1.71
C ILE A 287 -23.99 8.94 -1.23
N ASP A 288 -23.01 9.80 -1.04
CA ASP A 288 -23.11 11.16 -0.51
C ASP A 288 -23.79 12.17 -1.43
N ARG A 289 -24.10 11.81 -2.69
CA ARG A 289 -24.59 12.74 -3.72
C ARG A 289 -25.99 12.41 -4.23
N VAL A 290 -26.92 12.15 -3.31
CA VAL A 290 -28.33 11.86 -3.63
C VAL A 290 -29.25 12.96 -3.16
N LYS A 291 -30.23 13.33 -3.99
CA LYS A 291 -31.34 14.22 -3.62
C LYS A 291 -32.67 13.61 -4.05
N VAL A 292 -33.51 13.27 -3.08
CA VAL A 292 -34.88 12.82 -3.35
C VAL A 292 -35.74 14.05 -3.67
N ASP A 293 -36.02 14.22 -4.96
CA ASP A 293 -36.74 15.36 -5.53
C ASP A 293 -38.11 14.95 -6.13
N SER A 294 -38.42 13.65 -6.23
CA SER A 294 -39.73 13.12 -6.63
C SER A 294 -40.27 12.12 -5.60
N ARG A 295 -41.40 12.47 -4.99
CA ARG A 295 -42.10 11.62 -4.01
C ARG A 295 -42.76 10.41 -4.66
N ASN A 296 -43.33 10.58 -5.86
CA ASN A 296 -43.97 9.48 -6.59
C ASN A 296 -42.93 8.44 -6.99
N LEU A 297 -41.80 8.86 -7.56
CA LEU A 297 -40.73 7.94 -7.94
C LEU A 297 -40.17 7.19 -6.72
N HIS A 298 -39.92 7.90 -5.61
CA HIS A 298 -39.39 7.29 -4.39
C HIS A 298 -40.37 6.26 -3.81
N SER A 299 -41.65 6.63 -3.69
CA SER A 299 -42.70 5.74 -3.18
C SER A 299 -42.93 4.54 -4.10
N GLY A 300 -42.83 4.75 -5.42
CA GLY A 300 -42.93 3.70 -6.43
C GLY A 300 -41.80 2.67 -6.30
N PHE A 301 -40.55 3.12 -6.12
CA PHE A 301 -39.41 2.23 -5.91
C PHE A 301 -39.47 1.49 -4.58
N ASP A 302 -39.90 2.13 -3.49
CA ASP A 302 -40.08 1.44 -2.22
C ASP A 302 -41.20 0.38 -2.30
N CYS A 303 -42.32 0.71 -2.98
CA CYS A 303 -43.38 -0.26 -3.23
C CYS A 303 -42.89 -1.45 -4.09
N LEU A 304 -42.08 -1.21 -5.13
CA LEU A 304 -41.44 -2.27 -5.93
C LEU A 304 -40.53 -3.15 -5.04
N ARG A 305 -39.70 -2.52 -4.21
CA ARG A 305 -38.79 -3.19 -3.28
C ARG A 305 -39.51 -4.17 -2.35
N VAL A 306 -40.69 -3.81 -1.83
CA VAL A 306 -41.49 -4.69 -0.96
C VAL A 306 -42.53 -5.54 -1.69
N GLY A 307 -42.57 -5.51 -3.03
CA GLY A 307 -43.50 -6.32 -3.83
C GLY A 307 -44.95 -5.82 -3.88
N LYS A 308 -45.22 -4.56 -3.48
CA LYS A 308 -46.53 -3.92 -3.60
C LYS A 308 -46.78 -3.40 -5.02
N TYR A 309 -46.87 -4.32 -5.99
CA TYR A 309 -46.87 -3.99 -7.43
C TYR A 309 -47.98 -3.04 -7.88
N LYS A 310 -49.17 -3.14 -7.29
CA LYS A 310 -50.30 -2.26 -7.65
C LYS A 310 -49.97 -0.79 -7.34
N GLN A 311 -49.56 -0.52 -6.10
CA GLN A 311 -49.18 0.81 -5.66
C GLN A 311 -47.95 1.32 -6.40
N ALA A 312 -46.95 0.45 -6.61
CA ALA A 312 -45.76 0.79 -7.39
C ALA A 312 -46.13 1.23 -8.82
N LEU A 313 -47.04 0.51 -9.47
CA LEU A 313 -47.50 0.81 -10.82
C LEU A 313 -48.26 2.14 -10.88
N ASP A 314 -49.11 2.44 -9.90
CA ASP A 314 -49.85 3.71 -9.83
C ASP A 314 -48.88 4.90 -9.70
N PHE A 315 -47.93 4.83 -8.77
CA PHE A 315 -46.93 5.88 -8.56
C PHE A 315 -46.00 6.08 -9.77
N LEU A 316 -45.48 4.98 -10.35
CA LEU A 316 -44.53 5.06 -11.46
C LEU A 316 -45.20 5.49 -12.76
N LYS A 317 -46.46 5.12 -13.01
CA LYS A 317 -47.21 5.66 -14.15
C LYS A 317 -47.47 7.14 -14.01
N ALA A 318 -47.87 7.59 -12.81
CA ALA A 318 -48.07 9.01 -12.54
C ALA A 318 -46.77 9.81 -12.76
N GLU A 319 -45.63 9.30 -12.28
CA GLU A 319 -44.32 9.94 -12.51
C GLU A 319 -43.93 9.96 -14.00
N SER A 320 -44.15 8.86 -14.72
CA SER A 320 -43.82 8.76 -16.15
C SER A 320 -44.64 9.70 -17.03
N GLN A 321 -45.81 10.14 -16.57
CA GLN A 321 -46.73 11.01 -17.31
C GLN A 321 -46.69 12.46 -16.82
N ALA A 322 -46.00 12.74 -15.71
CA ALA A 322 -45.93 14.07 -15.13
C ALA A 322 -45.03 15.01 -15.95
N LEU A 323 -45.45 16.26 -16.10
CA LEU A 323 -44.64 17.30 -16.71
C LEU A 323 -43.41 17.58 -15.84
N GLY A 324 -42.21 17.40 -16.39
CA GLY A 324 -40.95 17.50 -15.63
C GLY A 324 -40.65 16.30 -14.72
N GLY A 325 -41.45 15.22 -14.82
CA GLY A 325 -41.21 13.97 -14.11
C GLY A 325 -40.00 13.21 -14.66
N LYS A 326 -39.47 12.29 -13.85
CA LYS A 326 -38.31 11.44 -14.21
C LYS A 326 -38.73 10.23 -15.05
N GLN A 327 -39.22 10.49 -16.27
CA GLN A 327 -39.83 9.49 -17.16
C GLN A 327 -38.94 8.26 -17.39
N PHE A 328 -37.64 8.44 -17.65
CA PHE A 328 -36.70 7.34 -17.88
C PHE A 328 -36.69 6.33 -16.73
N TYR A 329 -36.45 6.81 -15.50
CA TYR A 329 -36.36 5.97 -14.30
C TYR A 329 -37.71 5.36 -13.90
N ALA A 330 -38.81 6.10 -14.10
CA ALA A 330 -40.15 5.58 -13.90
C ALA A 330 -40.44 4.40 -14.85
N THR A 331 -40.05 4.53 -16.11
CA THR A 331 -40.18 3.48 -17.13
C THR A 331 -39.34 2.25 -16.79
N LEU A 332 -38.10 2.42 -16.32
CA LEU A 332 -37.30 1.31 -15.80
C LEU A 332 -37.97 0.60 -14.62
N GLY A 333 -38.58 1.36 -13.70
CA GLY A 333 -39.36 0.80 -12.61
C GLY A 333 -40.54 -0.06 -13.11
N LEU A 334 -41.24 0.38 -14.16
CA LEU A 334 -42.29 -0.40 -14.81
C LEU A 334 -41.75 -1.68 -15.47
N ALA A 335 -40.57 -1.62 -16.09
CA ALA A 335 -39.89 -2.81 -16.61
C ALA A 335 -39.57 -3.81 -15.48
N PHE A 336 -39.12 -3.33 -14.31
CA PHE A 336 -38.82 -4.20 -13.16
C PHE A 336 -40.09 -4.83 -12.58
N ILE A 337 -41.22 -4.10 -12.53
CA ILE A 337 -42.52 -4.69 -12.15
C ILE A 337 -42.94 -5.77 -13.16
N ALA A 338 -42.77 -5.52 -14.46
CA ALA A 338 -43.07 -6.51 -15.49
C ALA A 338 -42.20 -7.77 -15.35
N LEU A 339 -40.90 -7.59 -15.08
CA LEU A 339 -39.93 -8.65 -14.84
C LEU A 339 -40.32 -9.51 -13.64
N GLU A 340 -40.60 -8.90 -12.49
CA GLU A 340 -40.99 -9.64 -11.29
C GLU A 340 -42.33 -10.38 -11.44
N ARG A 341 -43.18 -9.94 -12.38
CA ARG A 341 -44.46 -10.59 -12.73
C ARG A 341 -44.35 -11.60 -13.87
N GLY A 342 -43.14 -11.88 -14.38
CA GLY A 342 -42.92 -12.84 -15.47
C GLY A 342 -43.40 -12.37 -16.85
N ARG A 343 -43.69 -11.07 -17.02
CA ARG A 343 -44.25 -10.52 -18.27
C ARG A 343 -43.14 -10.02 -19.20
N MET A 344 -42.42 -10.95 -19.82
CA MET A 344 -41.21 -10.63 -20.62
C MET A 344 -41.48 -9.73 -21.84
N GLY A 345 -42.67 -9.83 -22.46
CA GLY A 345 -43.08 -8.92 -23.54
C GLY A 345 -43.17 -7.46 -23.06
N ASP A 346 -43.78 -7.25 -21.89
CA ASP A 346 -43.86 -5.92 -21.26
C ASP A 346 -42.47 -5.40 -20.86
N VAL A 347 -41.57 -6.28 -20.40
CA VAL A 347 -40.18 -5.90 -20.11
C VAL A 347 -39.51 -5.35 -21.36
N ALA A 348 -39.56 -6.08 -22.47
CA ALA A 348 -38.98 -5.64 -23.74
C ALA A 348 -39.55 -4.29 -24.19
N HIS A 349 -40.88 -4.12 -24.09
CA HIS A 349 -41.55 -2.87 -24.44
C HIS A 349 -41.08 -1.69 -23.59
N PHE A 350 -41.04 -1.83 -22.26
CA PHE A 350 -40.60 -0.75 -21.38
C PHE A 350 -39.11 -0.44 -21.54
N LEU A 351 -38.25 -1.44 -21.76
CA LEU A 351 -36.84 -1.21 -22.04
C LEU A 351 -36.65 -0.44 -23.37
N GLN A 352 -37.45 -0.73 -24.40
CA GLN A 352 -37.43 0.01 -25.65
C GLN A 352 -37.84 1.48 -25.46
N ILE A 353 -38.90 1.73 -24.69
CA ILE A 353 -39.32 3.10 -24.34
C ILE A 353 -38.19 3.80 -23.57
N ALA A 354 -37.66 3.18 -22.52
CA ALA A 354 -36.58 3.75 -21.73
C ALA A 354 -35.37 4.12 -22.60
N ASN A 355 -34.98 3.25 -23.54
CA ASN A 355 -33.89 3.51 -24.48
C ASN A 355 -34.15 4.74 -25.36
N SER A 356 -35.38 4.94 -25.83
CA SER A 356 -35.76 6.13 -26.62
C SER A 356 -35.78 7.43 -25.81
N THR A 357 -35.96 7.33 -24.49
CA THR A 357 -36.02 8.48 -23.57
C THR A 357 -34.71 8.78 -22.86
N ALA A 358 -33.68 7.95 -23.03
CA ALA A 358 -32.37 8.11 -22.37
C ALA A 358 -31.66 9.37 -22.90
N GLY A 359 -31.59 10.42 -22.08
CA GLY A 359 -31.04 11.71 -22.48
C GLY A 359 -29.56 11.85 -22.12
N THR A 360 -29.17 11.34 -20.96
CA THR A 360 -27.81 11.50 -20.41
C THR A 360 -26.92 10.28 -20.68
N GLU A 361 -25.60 10.47 -20.57
CA GLU A 361 -24.61 9.39 -20.70
C GLU A 361 -24.90 8.24 -19.73
N LYS A 362 -25.12 8.57 -18.44
CA LYS A 362 -25.43 7.55 -17.42
C LYS A 362 -26.67 6.73 -17.77
N GLU A 363 -27.70 7.35 -18.35
CA GLU A 363 -28.95 6.68 -18.72
C GLU A 363 -28.72 5.74 -19.89
N LYS A 364 -27.94 6.17 -20.90
CA LYS A 364 -27.57 5.35 -22.07
C LYS A 364 -26.74 4.13 -21.67
N ILE A 365 -25.76 4.29 -20.78
CA ILE A 365 -24.99 3.17 -20.23
C ILE A 365 -25.92 2.25 -19.43
N TYR A 366 -26.77 2.82 -18.57
CA TYR A 366 -27.64 2.03 -17.71
C TYR A 366 -28.60 1.14 -18.50
N ILE A 367 -29.34 1.73 -19.45
CA ILE A 367 -30.31 0.99 -20.27
C ILE A 367 -29.61 -0.06 -21.13
N SER A 368 -28.41 0.22 -21.62
CA SER A 368 -27.63 -0.73 -22.42
C SER A 368 -27.26 -1.97 -21.61
N LEU A 369 -26.77 -1.80 -20.38
CA LEU A 369 -26.44 -2.90 -19.47
C LEU A 369 -27.68 -3.73 -19.13
N LEU A 370 -28.81 -3.07 -18.80
CA LEU A 370 -30.07 -3.75 -18.50
C LEU A 370 -30.61 -4.54 -19.71
N THR A 371 -30.55 -3.95 -20.90
CA THR A 371 -31.05 -4.55 -22.14
C THR A 371 -30.17 -5.71 -22.60
N ALA A 372 -28.85 -5.58 -22.50
CA ALA A 372 -27.92 -6.67 -22.79
C ALA A 372 -28.18 -7.87 -21.86
N ARG A 373 -28.36 -7.63 -20.55
CA ARG A 373 -28.71 -8.68 -19.60
C ARG A 373 -30.06 -9.33 -19.91
N PHE A 374 -31.07 -8.52 -20.27
CA PHE A 374 -32.37 -9.04 -20.69
C PHE A 374 -32.24 -9.97 -21.89
N HIS A 375 -31.54 -9.56 -22.96
CA HIS A 375 -31.34 -10.38 -24.15
C HIS A 375 -30.59 -11.68 -23.85
N ARG A 376 -29.56 -11.63 -23.00
CA ARG A 376 -28.83 -12.83 -22.57
C ARG A 376 -29.77 -13.82 -21.87
N LEU A 377 -30.55 -13.36 -20.91
CA LEU A 377 -31.48 -14.21 -20.14
C LEU A 377 -32.69 -14.67 -20.96
N ALA A 378 -33.08 -13.92 -22.00
CA ALA A 378 -34.15 -14.28 -22.93
C ALA A 378 -33.72 -15.28 -24.02
N GLY A 379 -32.47 -15.78 -23.99
CA GLY A 379 -31.98 -16.73 -25.00
C GLY A 379 -31.57 -16.08 -26.33
N HIS A 380 -31.20 -14.81 -26.31
CA HIS A 380 -30.71 -14.07 -27.47
C HIS A 380 -29.30 -13.48 -27.21
N PRO A 381 -28.29 -14.32 -26.95
CA PRO A 381 -26.98 -13.83 -26.51
C PRO A 381 -26.25 -13.01 -27.59
N TRP A 382 -26.48 -13.30 -28.88
CA TRP A 382 -25.94 -12.49 -29.98
C TRP A 382 -26.43 -11.03 -29.95
N LYS A 383 -27.69 -10.79 -29.55
CA LYS A 383 -28.23 -9.41 -29.40
C LYS A 383 -27.55 -8.70 -28.23
N ALA A 384 -27.30 -9.44 -27.16
CA ALA A 384 -26.57 -8.92 -26.01
C ALA A 384 -25.14 -8.55 -26.38
N GLU A 385 -24.45 -9.43 -27.12
CA GLU A 385 -23.07 -9.24 -27.58
C GLU A 385 -22.96 -8.03 -28.52
N GLN A 386 -23.81 -7.94 -29.53
CA GLN A 386 -23.82 -6.81 -30.46
C GLN A 386 -24.04 -5.48 -29.74
N LEU A 387 -25.01 -5.44 -28.82
CA LEU A 387 -25.31 -4.23 -28.05
C LEU A 387 -24.13 -3.85 -27.16
N ILE A 388 -23.63 -4.78 -26.34
CA ILE A 388 -22.57 -4.47 -25.38
C ILE A 388 -21.23 -4.16 -26.06
N SER A 389 -20.90 -4.84 -27.17
CA SER A 389 -19.74 -4.52 -28.00
C SER A 389 -19.83 -3.09 -28.55
N SER A 390 -21.00 -2.65 -29.03
CA SER A 390 -21.18 -1.27 -29.51
C SER A 390 -20.97 -0.24 -28.40
N VAL A 391 -21.44 -0.53 -27.19
CA VAL A 391 -21.38 0.36 -26.03
C VAL A 391 -19.97 0.38 -25.43
N ALA A 392 -19.28 -0.77 -25.41
CA ALA A 392 -17.89 -0.88 -24.96
C ALA A 392 -16.91 -0.10 -25.84
N ASN A 393 -17.20 0.03 -27.14
CA ASN A 393 -16.40 0.87 -28.05
C ASN A 393 -16.59 2.37 -27.79
N LEU A 394 -17.76 2.78 -27.29
CA LEU A 394 -18.05 4.17 -26.95
C LEU A 394 -17.55 4.53 -25.54
N TYR A 395 -17.61 3.59 -24.61
CA TYR A 395 -17.27 3.78 -23.19
C TYR A 395 -16.15 2.83 -22.77
N VAL A 396 -14.96 3.05 -23.32
CA VAL A 396 -13.79 2.18 -23.16
C VAL A 396 -13.34 2.08 -21.70
N ASP A 397 -13.47 3.17 -20.94
CA ASP A 397 -13.05 3.24 -19.53
C ASP A 397 -14.16 2.84 -18.53
N CYS A 398 -15.37 2.53 -19.02
CA CYS A 398 -16.46 2.10 -18.15
C CYS A 398 -16.31 0.62 -17.75
N ALA A 399 -15.81 0.39 -16.54
CA ALA A 399 -15.49 -0.95 -16.06
C ALA A 399 -16.71 -1.91 -16.06
N GLU A 400 -17.92 -1.44 -15.75
CA GLU A 400 -19.12 -2.29 -15.76
C GLU A 400 -19.47 -2.76 -17.19
N VAL A 401 -19.29 -1.90 -18.18
CA VAL A 401 -19.50 -2.23 -19.59
C VAL A 401 -18.44 -3.21 -20.08
N GLN A 402 -17.17 -2.94 -19.78
CA GLN A 402 -16.07 -3.84 -20.14
C GLN A 402 -16.24 -5.21 -19.49
N TYR A 403 -16.68 -5.26 -18.24
CA TYR A 403 -16.94 -6.53 -17.55
C TYR A 403 -18.16 -7.28 -18.11
N SER A 404 -19.25 -6.57 -18.44
CA SER A 404 -20.41 -7.17 -19.11
C SER A 404 -20.05 -7.73 -20.50
N LEU A 405 -19.10 -7.12 -21.21
CA LEU A 405 -18.57 -7.64 -22.47
C LEU A 405 -17.82 -8.96 -22.25
N ILE A 406 -16.97 -9.03 -21.21
CA ILE A 406 -16.28 -10.27 -20.82
C ILE A 406 -17.29 -11.38 -20.52
N GLN A 407 -18.28 -11.11 -19.67
CA GLN A 407 -19.32 -12.09 -19.31
C GLN A 407 -20.03 -12.64 -20.56
N THR A 408 -20.39 -11.75 -21.48
CA THR A 408 -21.11 -12.11 -22.71
C THR A 408 -20.25 -12.99 -23.63
N ARG A 409 -18.99 -12.62 -23.84
CA ARG A 409 -18.07 -13.40 -24.70
C ARG A 409 -17.59 -14.71 -24.06
N VAL A 410 -17.48 -14.76 -22.74
CA VAL A 410 -17.22 -16.03 -22.01
C VAL A 410 -18.38 -17.00 -22.21
N HIS A 411 -19.62 -16.51 -22.16
CA HIS A 411 -20.80 -17.33 -22.42
C HIS A 411 -20.81 -17.92 -23.85
N GLU A 412 -20.40 -17.12 -24.85
CA GLU A 412 -20.29 -17.54 -26.25
C GLU A 412 -19.04 -18.39 -26.57
N GLY A 413 -18.24 -18.78 -25.56
CA GLY A 413 -17.04 -19.61 -25.74
C GLY A 413 -15.80 -18.85 -26.24
N GLN A 414 -15.85 -17.52 -26.32
CA GLN A 414 -14.75 -16.64 -26.74
C GLN A 414 -13.88 -16.13 -25.57
N GLY A 415 -13.90 -16.85 -24.43
CA GLY A 415 -13.28 -16.40 -23.18
C GLY A 415 -11.78 -16.11 -23.27
N GLN A 416 -11.02 -16.88 -24.06
CA GLN A 416 -9.56 -16.75 -24.17
C GLN A 416 -9.12 -15.35 -24.62
N GLN A 417 -9.83 -14.76 -25.58
CA GLN A 417 -9.53 -13.43 -26.11
C GLN A 417 -9.80 -12.32 -25.08
N GLN A 418 -10.61 -12.59 -24.05
CA GLN A 418 -11.03 -11.60 -23.06
C GLN A 418 -10.19 -11.61 -21.78
N MET A 419 -9.34 -12.62 -21.59
CA MET A 419 -8.56 -12.77 -20.36
C MET A 419 -7.57 -11.61 -20.14
N GLN A 420 -7.07 -10.98 -21.22
CA GLN A 420 -6.24 -9.78 -21.11
C GLN A 420 -7.04 -8.55 -20.62
N LEU A 421 -8.28 -8.39 -21.10
CA LEU A 421 -9.17 -7.34 -20.61
C LEU A 421 -9.54 -7.56 -19.14
N LEU A 422 -9.83 -8.81 -18.76
CA LEU A 422 -10.08 -9.18 -17.37
C LEU A 422 -8.87 -8.85 -16.48
N ARG A 423 -7.66 -9.21 -16.94
CA ARG A 423 -6.42 -8.89 -16.22
C ARG A 423 -6.30 -7.38 -15.99
N LYS A 424 -6.51 -6.58 -17.03
CA LYS A 424 -6.48 -5.10 -16.95
C LYS A 424 -7.49 -4.59 -15.91
N LEU A 425 -8.74 -5.04 -15.97
CA LEU A 425 -9.78 -4.62 -15.03
C LEU A 425 -9.44 -5.00 -13.58
N ALA A 426 -9.08 -6.26 -13.33
CA ALA A 426 -8.76 -6.75 -11.99
C ALA A 426 -7.50 -6.08 -11.41
N SER A 427 -6.54 -5.69 -12.25
CA SER A 427 -5.36 -4.91 -11.82
C SER A 427 -5.68 -3.44 -11.55
N GLY A 428 -6.59 -2.83 -12.30
CA GLY A 428 -6.93 -1.41 -12.19
C GLY A 428 -7.92 -1.12 -11.07
N ASP A 429 -8.83 -2.06 -10.79
CA ASP A 429 -9.80 -1.96 -9.71
C ASP A 429 -9.96 -3.32 -9.02
N ARG A 430 -9.47 -3.38 -7.78
CA ARG A 430 -9.49 -4.57 -6.93
C ARG A 430 -10.87 -5.20 -6.75
N ARG A 431 -11.96 -4.43 -6.94
CA ARG A 431 -13.33 -4.96 -6.90
C ARG A 431 -13.55 -5.99 -7.99
N TYR A 432 -13.02 -5.77 -9.20
CA TYR A 432 -13.16 -6.71 -10.32
C TYR A 432 -12.36 -8.00 -10.14
N PHE A 433 -11.31 -7.98 -9.30
CA PHE A 433 -10.69 -9.22 -8.84
C PHE A 433 -11.73 -10.08 -8.09
N MET A 434 -12.41 -9.50 -7.09
CA MET A 434 -13.38 -10.21 -6.27
C MET A 434 -14.64 -10.59 -7.04
N ILE A 435 -15.13 -9.71 -7.93
CA ILE A 435 -16.28 -9.99 -8.80
C ILE A 435 -15.94 -11.20 -9.67
N ALA A 436 -14.84 -11.18 -10.42
CA ALA A 436 -14.46 -12.30 -11.29
C ALA A 436 -14.20 -13.60 -10.53
N LEU A 437 -13.67 -13.51 -9.31
CA LEU A 437 -13.46 -14.67 -8.44
C LEU A 437 -14.80 -15.36 -8.10
N MET A 438 -15.83 -14.59 -7.74
CA MET A 438 -17.08 -15.13 -7.19
C MET A 438 -18.21 -15.30 -8.22
N ASP A 439 -18.09 -14.68 -9.40
CA ASP A 439 -19.17 -14.59 -10.38
C ASP A 439 -19.47 -15.93 -11.09
N PRO A 440 -20.70 -16.50 -10.98
CA PRO A 440 -21.09 -17.71 -11.71
C PRO A 440 -21.08 -17.57 -13.24
N ALA A 441 -21.24 -16.36 -13.79
CA ALA A 441 -21.19 -16.16 -15.26
C ALA A 441 -19.81 -16.52 -15.85
N MET A 442 -18.78 -16.56 -15.02
CA MET A 442 -17.41 -16.88 -15.41
C MET A 442 -17.12 -18.39 -15.40
N LEU A 443 -18.07 -19.24 -14.98
CA LEU A 443 -17.89 -20.71 -14.92
C LEU A 443 -17.41 -21.35 -16.24
N PRO A 444 -17.91 -20.98 -17.43
CA PRO A 444 -17.44 -21.56 -18.70
C PRO A 444 -15.93 -21.36 -18.94
N ALA A 445 -15.35 -20.30 -18.38
CA ALA A 445 -13.92 -19.98 -18.47
C ALA A 445 -13.21 -20.13 -17.10
N ASN A 446 -13.74 -20.95 -16.18
CA ASN A 446 -13.28 -21.04 -14.80
C ASN A 446 -11.76 -21.16 -14.67
N THR A 447 -11.15 -22.11 -15.40
CA THR A 447 -9.71 -22.35 -15.37
C THR A 447 -8.92 -21.12 -15.81
N MET A 448 -9.33 -20.47 -16.89
CA MET A 448 -8.65 -19.28 -17.42
C MET A 448 -8.73 -18.12 -16.43
N VAL A 449 -9.90 -17.92 -15.81
CA VAL A 449 -10.12 -16.88 -14.80
C VAL A 449 -9.27 -17.13 -13.56
N GLU A 450 -9.24 -18.36 -13.05
CA GLU A 450 -8.37 -18.72 -11.92
C GLU A 450 -6.90 -18.44 -12.24
N ASN A 451 -6.42 -18.77 -13.45
CA ASN A 451 -5.05 -18.50 -13.86
C ASN A 451 -4.73 -16.99 -13.90
N VAL A 452 -5.63 -16.18 -14.46
CA VAL A 452 -5.46 -14.72 -14.52
C VAL A 452 -5.39 -14.14 -13.11
N LEU A 453 -6.32 -14.51 -12.24
CA LEU A 453 -6.39 -13.98 -10.88
C LEU A 453 -5.23 -14.47 -10.01
N SER A 454 -4.83 -15.74 -10.13
CA SER A 454 -3.68 -16.29 -9.39
C SER A 454 -2.38 -15.62 -9.82
N GLY A 455 -2.15 -15.47 -11.13
CA GLY A 455 -0.97 -14.78 -11.63
C GLY A 455 -0.89 -13.31 -11.17
N LEU A 456 -2.01 -12.60 -11.16
CA LEU A 456 -2.07 -11.23 -10.60
C LEU A 456 -1.77 -11.20 -9.10
N TYR A 457 -2.35 -12.14 -8.34
CA TYR A 457 -2.12 -12.25 -6.91
C TYR A 457 -0.66 -12.57 -6.60
N ASP A 458 -0.07 -13.55 -7.27
CA ASP A 458 1.31 -13.98 -7.05
C ASP A 458 2.30 -12.85 -7.37
N GLN A 459 2.09 -12.13 -8.48
CA GLN A 459 2.88 -10.95 -8.82
C GLN A 459 2.82 -9.90 -7.71
N LYS A 460 1.62 -9.57 -7.23
CA LYS A 460 1.42 -8.56 -6.19
C LYS A 460 1.90 -9.03 -4.82
N ASN A 461 1.79 -10.31 -4.51
CA ASN A 461 2.29 -10.91 -3.27
C ASN A 461 3.82 -10.89 -3.22
N LYS A 462 4.48 -11.13 -4.36
CA LYS A 462 5.94 -10.96 -4.49
C LYS A 462 6.35 -9.50 -4.28
N GLU A 463 5.72 -8.57 -4.99
CA GLU A 463 5.98 -7.13 -4.86
C GLU A 463 5.77 -6.64 -3.42
N ALA A 464 4.68 -7.07 -2.77
CA ALA A 464 4.39 -6.76 -1.37
C ALA A 464 5.46 -7.30 -0.42
N GLY A 465 5.93 -8.53 -0.65
CA GLY A 465 6.99 -9.15 0.14
C GLY A 465 8.34 -8.44 0.00
N GLU A 466 8.72 -8.06 -1.22
CA GLU A 466 9.94 -7.30 -1.52
C GLU A 466 9.88 -5.90 -0.87
N ASN A 467 8.82 -5.14 -1.12
CA ASN A 467 8.66 -3.80 -0.53
C ASN A 467 8.60 -3.83 1.00
N LEU A 468 8.02 -4.88 1.59
CA LEU A 468 7.99 -5.06 3.04
C LEU A 468 9.37 -5.39 3.60
N ALA A 469 10.17 -6.21 2.90
CA ALA A 469 11.56 -6.48 3.30
C ALA A 469 12.41 -5.20 3.24
N ASP A 470 12.30 -4.42 2.16
CA ASP A 470 13.00 -3.15 1.99
C ASP A 470 12.62 -2.14 3.09
N ALA A 471 11.33 -2.07 3.44
CA ALA A 471 10.87 -1.22 4.53
C ALA A 471 11.46 -1.65 5.88
N LYS A 472 11.51 -2.96 6.17
CA LYS A 472 12.13 -3.47 7.41
C LYS A 472 13.61 -3.14 7.50
N GLU A 473 14.35 -3.31 6.39
CA GLU A 473 15.77 -2.98 6.33
C GLU A 473 15.99 -1.49 6.56
N ALA A 474 15.23 -0.62 5.86
CA ALA A 474 15.33 0.82 6.03
C ALA A 474 15.02 1.29 7.47
N PHE A 475 14.02 0.70 8.12
CA PHE A 475 13.71 1.03 9.53
C PHE A 475 14.75 0.46 10.50
N ALA A 476 15.34 -0.71 10.22
CA ALA A 476 16.41 -1.25 11.05
C ALA A 476 17.68 -0.38 10.99
N GLU A 477 18.06 0.09 9.80
CA GLU A 477 19.15 1.06 9.62
C GLU A 477 18.85 2.38 10.33
N LEU A 478 17.62 2.89 10.20
CA LEU A 478 17.20 4.12 10.87
C LEU A 478 17.27 3.98 12.38
N GLN A 479 16.75 2.88 12.94
CA GLN A 479 16.76 2.62 14.38
C GLN A 479 18.20 2.51 14.93
N ALA A 480 19.10 1.87 14.18
CA ALA A 480 20.52 1.83 14.50
C ALA A 480 21.15 3.24 14.50
N TRP A 481 20.79 4.08 13.53
CA TRP A 481 21.24 5.48 13.48
C TRP A 481 20.70 6.33 14.64
N PHE A 482 19.45 6.12 15.06
CA PHE A 482 18.88 6.78 16.25
C PHE A 482 19.58 6.37 17.55
N GLY A 483 20.14 5.16 17.64
CA GLY A 483 20.99 4.74 18.76
C GLY A 483 20.27 4.69 20.12
N GLY A 484 18.96 4.43 20.12
CA GLY A 484 18.14 4.36 21.34
C GLY A 484 17.41 5.65 21.72
N GLU A 485 17.54 6.72 20.92
CA GLU A 485 16.71 7.92 21.06
C GLU A 485 15.23 7.60 20.76
N GLU A 486 14.34 8.01 21.67
CA GLU A 486 12.90 7.88 21.48
C GLU A 486 12.38 8.98 20.54
N ASP A 487 11.71 8.56 19.48
CA ASP A 487 11.07 9.45 18.51
C ASP A 487 9.65 8.96 18.22
N GLU A 488 8.65 9.80 18.52
CA GLU A 488 7.23 9.44 18.42
C GLU A 488 6.82 9.10 16.98
N GLU A 489 7.35 9.84 16.00
CA GLU A 489 7.06 9.65 14.58
C GLU A 489 7.62 8.29 14.11
N MET A 490 8.86 7.96 14.49
CA MET A 490 9.46 6.65 14.24
C MET A 490 8.65 5.51 14.88
N GLN A 491 8.23 5.65 16.14
CA GLN A 491 7.44 4.61 16.82
C GLN A 491 6.07 4.40 16.16
N ASN A 492 5.42 5.48 15.74
CA ASN A 492 4.18 5.41 14.97
C ASN A 492 4.40 4.62 13.67
N HIS A 493 5.47 4.90 12.92
CA HIS A 493 5.77 4.16 11.69
C HIS A 493 6.16 2.70 11.91
N LEU A 494 6.90 2.37 12.97
CA LEU A 494 7.20 0.98 13.37
C LEU A 494 5.92 0.20 13.71
N SER A 495 4.94 0.84 14.36
CA SER A 495 3.64 0.22 14.64
C SER A 495 2.86 -0.07 13.35
N VAL A 496 2.93 0.82 12.35
CA VAL A 496 2.33 0.60 11.03
C VAL A 496 3.03 -0.55 10.32
N LEU A 497 4.37 -0.60 10.35
CA LEU A 497 5.13 -1.70 9.76
C LEU A 497 4.75 -3.06 10.37
N ALA A 498 4.67 -3.16 11.70
CA ALA A 498 4.24 -4.38 12.39
C ALA A 498 2.81 -4.80 11.99
N ASN A 499 1.90 -3.84 11.81
CA ASN A 499 0.56 -4.11 11.30
C ASN A 499 0.59 -4.65 9.86
N LEU A 500 1.43 -4.10 8.97
CA LEU A 500 1.57 -4.62 7.61
C LEU A 500 2.12 -6.05 7.59
N GLU A 501 3.01 -6.41 8.51
CA GLU A 501 3.53 -7.78 8.64
C GLU A 501 2.45 -8.79 9.05
N GLU A 502 1.56 -8.41 9.96
CA GLU A 502 0.40 -9.23 10.32
C GLU A 502 -0.56 -9.35 9.13
N GLN A 503 -0.83 -8.26 8.42
CA GLN A 503 -1.66 -8.27 7.21
C GLN A 503 -1.08 -9.19 6.13
N PHE A 504 0.24 -9.16 5.90
CA PHE A 504 0.91 -10.00 4.93
C PHE A 504 0.73 -11.50 5.23
N ARG A 505 0.75 -11.88 6.52
CA ARG A 505 0.54 -13.26 6.97
C ARG A 505 -0.88 -13.77 6.68
N ARG A 506 -1.89 -12.90 6.68
CA ARG A 506 -3.29 -13.29 6.37
C ARG A 506 -3.50 -13.69 4.91
N ARG A 507 -2.62 -13.25 4.01
CA ARG A 507 -2.65 -13.57 2.57
C ARG A 507 -3.98 -13.21 1.88
N ALA A 508 -4.68 -12.19 2.39
CA ALA A 508 -5.89 -11.68 1.74
C ALA A 508 -5.53 -10.82 0.52
N VAL A 509 -6.40 -10.76 -0.49
CA VAL A 509 -6.12 -10.03 -1.75
C VAL A 509 -5.91 -8.54 -1.49
N TYR A 510 -6.82 -7.91 -0.74
CA TYR A 510 -6.74 -6.48 -0.48
C TYR A 510 -5.58 -6.14 0.45
N ASP A 511 -5.23 -7.04 1.39
CA ASP A 511 -4.02 -6.86 2.21
C ASP A 511 -2.78 -6.81 1.32
N VAL A 512 -2.60 -7.78 0.43
CA VAL A 512 -1.45 -7.85 -0.48
C VAL A 512 -1.34 -6.59 -1.35
N LEU A 513 -2.47 -6.15 -1.93
CA LEU A 513 -2.50 -4.94 -2.75
C LEU A 513 -2.14 -3.69 -1.94
N ASP A 514 -2.73 -3.53 -0.74
CA ASP A 514 -2.46 -2.37 0.12
C ASP A 514 -1.00 -2.36 0.63
N ILE A 515 -0.43 -3.53 0.94
CA ILE A 515 0.95 -3.64 1.42
C ILE A 515 1.95 -3.25 0.32
N ALA A 516 1.73 -3.68 -0.93
CA ALA A 516 2.60 -3.32 -2.05
C ALA A 516 2.83 -1.81 -2.13
N ASP A 517 1.78 -1.00 -1.97
CA ASP A 517 1.88 0.47 -2.02
C ASP A 517 2.35 1.08 -0.69
N ARG A 518 1.82 0.60 0.45
CA ARG A 518 2.11 1.19 1.77
C ARG A 518 3.52 0.90 2.25
N ALA A 519 4.04 -0.32 2.03
CA ALA A 519 5.40 -0.68 2.42
C ALA A 519 6.44 0.14 1.64
N LYS A 520 6.20 0.34 0.33
CA LYS A 520 7.01 1.22 -0.52
C LYS A 520 6.96 2.68 -0.05
N SER A 521 5.80 3.15 0.39
CA SER A 521 5.66 4.48 0.96
C SER A 521 6.43 4.63 2.28
N LEU A 522 6.41 3.61 3.13
CA LEU A 522 7.14 3.58 4.40
C LEU A 522 8.66 3.58 4.21
N SER A 523 9.21 2.85 3.24
CA SER A 523 10.66 2.89 2.97
C SER A 523 11.13 4.29 2.57
N MET A 524 10.29 5.06 1.85
CA MET A 524 10.58 6.46 1.49
C MET A 524 10.47 7.45 2.66
N VAL A 525 9.82 7.08 3.78
CA VAL A 525 9.73 7.93 4.98
C VAL A 525 11.06 7.95 5.74
N CYS A 526 11.78 6.84 5.79
CA CYS A 526 13.04 6.71 6.53
C CYS A 526 14.09 7.80 6.19
N PRO A 527 14.45 8.05 4.91
CA PRO A 527 15.40 9.10 4.56
C PRO A 527 14.89 10.50 4.91
N ARG A 528 13.58 10.76 4.79
CA ARG A 528 12.98 12.06 5.13
C ARG A 528 13.04 12.34 6.62
N LEU A 529 12.73 11.33 7.45
CA LEU A 529 12.80 11.45 8.89
C LEU A 529 14.26 11.68 9.35
N ARG A 530 15.21 10.98 8.73
CA ARG A 530 16.65 11.19 8.97
C ARG A 530 17.08 12.62 8.63
N GLU A 531 16.70 13.13 7.46
CA GLU A 531 17.01 14.49 7.02
C GLU A 531 16.41 15.55 7.96
N ALA A 532 15.13 15.39 8.34
CA ALA A 532 14.45 16.29 9.27
C ALA A 532 15.16 16.36 10.64
N ARG A 533 15.58 15.21 11.18
CA ARG A 533 16.29 15.15 12.47
C ARG A 533 17.73 15.66 12.39
N LEU A 534 18.41 15.47 11.26
CA LEU A 534 19.72 16.07 11.00
C LEU A 534 19.62 17.60 10.95
N GLU A 535 18.59 18.14 10.30
CA GLU A 535 18.37 19.57 10.23
C GLU A 535 18.05 20.16 11.61
N GLU A 536 17.19 19.49 12.38
CA GLU A 536 16.89 19.88 13.76
C GLU A 536 18.16 19.93 14.63
N LEU A 537 19.04 18.92 14.49
CA LEU A 537 20.33 18.90 15.17
C LEU A 537 21.23 20.06 14.71
N ASN A 538 21.33 20.31 13.41
CA ASN A 538 22.14 21.39 12.86
C ASN A 538 21.71 22.77 13.37
N VAL A 539 20.40 23.04 13.40
CA VAL A 539 19.84 24.26 13.98
C VAL A 539 20.25 24.40 15.46
N ARG A 540 20.21 23.31 16.23
CA ARG A 540 20.64 23.32 17.64
C ARG A 540 22.15 23.50 17.81
N VAL A 541 22.96 22.99 16.90
CA VAL A 541 24.42 23.22 16.86
C VAL A 541 24.72 24.69 16.53
N ASP A 542 24.05 25.27 15.54
CA ASP A 542 24.25 26.67 15.16
C ASP A 542 23.85 27.63 16.28
N ALA A 543 22.74 27.36 16.97
CA ALA A 543 22.35 28.11 18.16
C ALA A 543 23.44 28.05 19.24
N ALA A 544 24.01 26.88 19.51
CA ALA A 544 25.10 26.73 20.48
C ALA A 544 26.40 27.42 20.02
N ALA A 545 26.69 27.40 18.71
CA ALA A 545 27.84 28.06 18.12
C ALA A 545 27.74 29.59 18.17
N LEU A 546 26.54 30.16 18.06
CA LEU A 546 26.28 31.58 18.28
C LEU A 546 26.62 31.99 19.72
N THR A 547 26.10 31.26 20.71
CA THR A 547 26.44 31.49 22.13
C THR A 547 27.96 31.38 22.38
N TRP A 548 28.62 30.39 21.77
CA TRP A 548 30.08 30.28 21.82
C TRP A 548 30.79 31.49 21.20
N SER A 549 30.28 32.02 20.09
CA SER A 549 30.83 33.19 19.40
C SER A 549 30.80 34.44 20.27
N GLU A 550 29.74 34.62 21.07
CA GLU A 550 29.62 35.70 22.05
C GLU A 550 30.74 35.61 23.10
N TYR A 551 30.96 34.42 23.68
CA TYR A 551 32.06 34.20 24.65
C TYR A 551 33.44 34.37 24.02
N ASN A 552 33.63 33.94 22.78
CA ASN A 552 34.89 34.13 22.07
C ASN A 552 35.15 35.61 21.80
N THR A 553 34.13 36.38 21.41
CA THR A 553 34.25 37.84 21.21
C THR A 553 34.62 38.52 22.52
N PHE A 554 33.94 38.19 23.62
CA PHE A 554 34.28 38.66 24.96
C PHE A 554 35.75 38.36 25.33
N TRP A 555 36.22 37.14 25.08
CA TRP A 555 37.61 36.76 25.33
C TRP A 555 38.62 37.53 24.48
N GLN A 556 38.29 37.84 23.22
CA GLN A 556 39.18 38.62 22.36
C GLN A 556 39.37 40.06 22.87
N GLU A 557 38.31 40.67 23.39
CA GLU A 557 38.31 42.04 23.90
C GLU A 557 38.84 42.15 25.34
N TYR A 558 38.87 41.06 26.10
CA TYR A 558 39.27 41.08 27.50
C TYR A 558 40.78 41.39 27.68
N PRO A 559 41.15 42.42 28.48
CA PRO A 559 42.55 42.86 28.59
C PRO A 559 43.43 41.96 29.46
N TYR A 560 42.87 41.26 30.46
CA TYR A 560 43.64 40.52 31.49
C TYR A 560 43.68 39.00 31.24
N LYS A 561 43.92 38.56 30.00
CA LYS A 561 43.82 37.15 29.57
C LYS A 561 44.74 36.19 30.34
N SER A 562 45.89 36.65 30.81
CA SER A 562 46.88 35.83 31.52
C SER A 562 46.37 35.19 32.81
N PHE A 563 45.35 35.76 33.45
CA PHE A 563 44.78 35.25 34.71
C PHE A 563 43.78 34.10 34.52
N PHE A 564 43.36 33.82 33.28
CA PHE A 564 42.30 32.86 33.00
C PHE A 564 42.69 31.91 31.85
N SER A 565 43.75 31.13 32.03
CA SER A 565 44.16 30.08 31.08
C SER A 565 43.04 29.07 30.80
N ASP A 566 42.28 28.75 31.84
CA ASP A 566 41.24 27.72 31.80
C ASP A 566 40.06 28.15 30.92
N PHE A 567 39.76 29.45 30.87
CA PHE A 567 38.72 30.01 30.00
C PHE A 567 38.99 29.67 28.52
N LYS A 568 40.24 29.86 28.08
CA LYS A 568 40.65 29.52 26.72
C LYS A 568 40.51 28.02 26.45
N THR A 569 40.90 27.17 27.40
CA THR A 569 40.82 25.71 27.23
C THR A 569 39.38 25.22 27.09
N LEU A 570 38.47 25.70 27.93
CA LEU A 570 37.04 25.39 27.90
C LEU A 570 36.38 25.91 26.61
N LEU A 571 36.72 27.13 26.19
CA LEU A 571 36.22 27.73 24.95
C LEU A 571 36.61 26.90 23.72
N PHE A 572 37.87 26.43 23.62
CA PHE A 572 38.29 25.56 22.53
C PHE A 572 37.66 24.16 22.62
N ALA A 573 37.53 23.60 23.83
CA ALA A 573 36.89 22.31 24.05
C ALA A 573 35.43 22.31 23.60
N GLY A 574 34.65 23.34 23.96
CA GLY A 574 33.27 23.53 23.54
C GLY A 574 33.12 23.61 22.02
N LYS A 575 33.94 24.45 21.35
CA LYS A 575 33.94 24.55 19.88
C LYS A 575 34.25 23.21 19.21
N ARG A 576 35.26 22.50 19.72
CA ARG A 576 35.66 21.20 19.17
C ARG A 576 34.51 20.20 19.23
N LYS A 577 33.82 20.14 20.37
CA LYS A 577 32.65 19.25 20.57
C LYS A 577 31.49 19.60 19.62
N PHE A 578 31.25 20.87 19.29
CA PHE A 578 30.23 21.25 18.30
C PHE A 578 30.59 20.82 16.87
N VAL A 579 31.86 20.93 16.49
CA VAL A 579 32.35 20.45 15.18
C VAL A 579 32.25 18.92 15.11
N GLU A 580 32.66 18.22 16.17
CA GLU A 580 32.55 16.76 16.28
C GLU A 580 31.09 16.29 16.23
N ALA A 581 30.16 17.02 16.87
CA ALA A 581 28.73 16.72 16.81
C ALA A 581 28.22 16.74 15.36
N ARG A 582 28.63 17.73 14.56
CA ARG A 582 28.29 17.80 13.12
C ARG A 582 28.92 16.68 12.31
N SER A 583 30.18 16.34 12.54
CA SER A 583 30.85 15.29 11.77
C SER A 583 30.25 13.90 12.03
N ILE A 584 29.85 13.62 13.28
CA ILE A 584 29.31 12.31 13.70
C ILE A 584 27.80 12.21 13.43
N ALA A 585 27.09 13.33 13.20
CA ALA A 585 25.64 13.35 12.96
C ALA A 585 25.21 12.41 11.82
N GLY A 586 26.04 12.28 10.78
CA GLY A 586 25.79 11.35 9.68
C GLY A 586 25.80 9.88 10.10
N GLU A 587 26.59 9.51 11.11
CA GLU A 587 26.78 8.13 11.57
C GLU A 587 25.84 7.75 12.72
N SER A 588 25.62 8.65 13.68
CA SER A 588 24.78 8.38 14.85
C SER A 588 24.17 9.65 15.44
N LEU A 589 22.84 9.70 15.53
CA LEU A 589 22.12 10.82 16.13
C LEU A 589 22.35 10.91 17.63
N ALA A 590 22.25 9.80 18.37
CA ALA A 590 22.46 9.76 19.81
C ALA A 590 23.87 10.28 20.18
N THR A 591 24.90 9.82 19.47
CA THR A 591 26.28 10.21 19.73
C THR A 591 26.50 11.70 19.43
N ALA A 592 25.92 12.20 18.35
CA ALA A 592 25.98 13.61 17.98
C ALA A 592 25.25 14.52 18.99
N LYS A 593 24.06 14.12 19.46
CA LYS A 593 23.32 14.81 20.53
C LYS A 593 24.12 14.84 21.84
N ALA A 594 24.72 13.72 22.24
CA ALA A 594 25.56 13.65 23.43
C ALA A 594 26.78 14.58 23.33
N ARG A 595 27.43 14.65 22.16
CA ARG A 595 28.54 15.59 21.89
C ARG A 595 28.09 17.05 21.94
N LEU A 596 26.94 17.37 21.36
CA LEU A 596 26.35 18.71 21.43
C LEU A 596 26.07 19.09 22.89
N GLN A 597 25.46 18.20 23.66
CA GLN A 597 25.14 18.44 25.07
C GLN A 597 26.40 18.65 25.91
N ALA A 598 27.40 17.77 25.76
CA ALA A 598 28.69 17.92 26.42
C ALA A 598 29.45 19.18 25.98
N GLY A 599 29.17 19.73 24.79
CA GLY A 599 29.73 21.00 24.34
C GLY A 599 29.03 22.20 24.98
N LYS A 600 27.70 22.12 25.13
CA LYS A 600 26.90 23.14 25.83
C LYS A 600 27.30 23.25 27.29
N GLU A 601 27.49 22.12 27.98
CA GLU A 601 27.95 22.10 29.37
C GLU A 601 29.30 22.81 29.56
N GLU A 602 30.25 22.63 28.64
CA GLU A 602 31.55 23.34 28.69
C GLU A 602 31.39 24.85 28.49
N VAL A 603 30.50 25.25 27.59
CA VAL A 603 30.19 26.66 27.33
C VAL A 603 29.42 27.27 28.51
N ASP A 604 28.54 26.51 29.15
CA ASP A 604 27.80 26.96 30.33
C ASP A 604 28.73 27.19 31.52
N LEU A 605 29.80 26.38 31.68
CA LEU A 605 30.85 26.64 32.69
C LEU A 605 31.55 27.99 32.49
N LEU A 606 31.56 28.56 31.28
CA LEU A 606 32.12 29.88 31.02
C LEU A 606 31.33 30.98 31.71
N THR A 607 30.01 30.83 31.92
CA THR A 607 29.17 31.85 32.60
C THR A 607 29.74 32.24 33.96
N GLY A 608 30.09 31.24 34.78
CA GLY A 608 30.67 31.46 36.11
C GLY A 608 32.07 32.06 36.07
N LEU A 609 32.84 31.80 35.01
CA LEU A 609 34.14 32.43 34.80
C LEU A 609 34.01 33.88 34.33
N VAL A 610 33.04 34.19 33.45
CA VAL A 610 32.77 35.55 32.98
C VAL A 610 32.44 36.47 34.15
N ASP A 611 31.60 36.04 35.11
CA ASP A 611 31.29 36.84 36.31
C ASP A 611 32.54 37.16 37.13
N ARG A 612 33.43 36.17 37.33
CA ARG A 612 34.72 36.38 38.01
C ARG A 612 35.64 37.30 37.23
N MET A 613 35.69 37.16 35.91
CA MET A 613 36.49 38.00 35.01
C MET A 613 36.02 39.45 35.02
N LEU A 614 34.70 39.69 35.04
CA LEU A 614 34.12 41.04 35.16
C LEU A 614 34.47 41.67 36.51
N LYS A 615 34.33 40.94 37.61
CA LYS A 615 34.74 41.41 38.95
C LYS A 615 36.24 41.75 39.02
N LEU A 616 37.10 40.90 38.47
CA LEU A 616 38.55 41.17 38.42
C LEU A 616 38.86 42.38 37.54
N LYS A 617 38.20 42.52 36.38
CA LYS A 617 38.38 43.67 35.50
C LYS A 617 38.00 44.96 36.22
N ILE A 618 36.84 45.00 36.88
CA ILE A 618 36.42 46.15 37.68
C ILE A 618 37.48 46.45 38.76
N ALA A 619 37.94 45.44 39.51
CA ALA A 619 38.94 45.65 40.56
C ALA A 619 40.28 46.19 40.03
N LEU A 620 40.80 45.65 38.92
CA LEU A 620 42.05 46.08 38.31
C LEU A 620 41.94 47.43 37.60
N ASP A 621 40.82 47.71 36.94
CA ASP A 621 40.56 49.00 36.30
C ASP A 621 40.40 50.09 37.36
N THR A 622 39.70 49.82 38.47
CA THR A 622 39.63 50.70 39.65
C THR A 622 41.01 50.93 40.25
N LEU A 623 41.83 49.88 40.40
CA LEU A 623 43.19 49.99 40.92
C LEU A 623 44.09 50.81 39.99
N SER A 624 44.02 50.58 38.68
CA SER A 624 44.76 51.33 37.67
C SER A 624 44.33 52.80 37.65
N MET A 625 43.03 53.06 37.75
CA MET A 625 42.47 54.41 37.83
C MET A 625 42.95 55.11 39.11
N PHE A 626 42.91 54.42 40.25
CA PHE A 626 43.46 54.91 41.51
C PHE A 626 44.93 55.26 41.38
N PHE A 627 45.77 54.38 40.82
CA PHE A 627 47.19 54.68 40.62
C PHE A 627 47.43 55.86 39.67
N LYS A 628 46.69 55.96 38.56
CA LYS A 628 46.77 57.12 37.65
C LYS A 628 46.40 58.41 38.38
N LYS A 629 45.31 58.40 39.15
CA LYS A 629 44.85 59.55 39.94
C LYS A 629 45.81 59.86 41.09
N LEU A 630 46.44 58.86 41.69
CA LEU A 630 47.47 59.00 42.72
C LEU A 630 48.69 59.71 42.16
N VAL A 631 49.22 59.25 41.03
CA VAL A 631 50.37 59.88 40.36
C VAL A 631 50.06 61.33 39.97
N VAL A 632 48.87 61.60 39.46
CA VAL A 632 48.43 62.97 39.14
C VAL A 632 48.31 63.81 40.42
N ALA A 633 47.69 63.29 41.48
CA ALA A 633 47.53 63.99 42.75
C ALA A 633 48.89 64.28 43.40
N GLU A 634 49.81 63.32 43.41
CA GLU A 634 51.19 63.51 43.88
C GLU A 634 51.92 64.57 43.06
N MET A 635 51.79 64.57 41.73
CA MET A 635 52.37 65.62 40.88
C MET A 635 51.77 66.99 41.17
N VAL A 636 50.44 67.09 41.33
CA VAL A 636 49.76 68.35 41.65
C VAL A 636 50.19 68.87 43.01
N PHE A 637 50.14 68.04 44.06
CA PHE A 637 50.58 68.46 45.41
C PHE A 637 52.06 68.82 45.45
N SER A 638 52.92 68.06 44.77
CA SER A 638 54.35 68.37 44.69
C SER A 638 54.60 69.68 43.94
N GLY A 639 53.90 69.92 42.84
CA GLY A 639 53.96 71.16 42.08
C GLY A 639 53.41 72.36 42.86
N LEU A 640 52.27 72.20 43.54
CA LEU A 640 51.67 73.24 44.38
C LEU A 640 52.61 73.61 45.53
N ALA A 641 53.21 72.62 46.19
CA ALA A 641 54.19 72.86 47.25
C ALA A 641 55.47 73.51 46.69
N PHE A 642 55.92 73.13 45.49
CA PHE A 642 57.07 73.77 44.83
C PHE A 642 56.82 75.25 44.48
N VAL A 643 55.57 75.65 44.22
CA VAL A 643 55.23 77.06 43.96
C VAL A 643 54.92 77.83 45.26
N LEU A 644 54.12 77.24 46.14
CA LEU A 644 53.66 77.89 47.36
C LEU A 644 54.77 78.04 48.41
N LEU A 645 55.68 77.07 48.55
CA LEU A 645 56.76 77.17 49.53
C LEU A 645 57.69 78.36 49.21
N PRO A 646 58.17 78.58 47.96
CA PRO A 646 58.88 79.80 47.58
C PRO A 646 58.03 81.06 47.67
N LEU A 647 56.76 81.02 47.24
CA LEU A 647 55.88 82.20 47.29
C LEU A 647 55.67 82.70 48.72
N VAL A 648 55.44 81.79 49.67
CA VAL A 648 55.26 82.10 51.10
C VAL A 648 56.58 82.51 51.75
N THR A 649 57.69 81.86 51.41
CA THR A 649 59.00 82.15 52.04
C THR A 649 59.71 83.39 51.49
N ILE A 650 59.48 83.73 50.22
CA ILE A 650 60.15 84.83 49.50
C ILE A 650 59.15 85.95 49.18
N GLY A 651 58.06 85.63 48.46
CA GLY A 651 57.14 86.63 47.89
C GLY A 651 56.22 87.33 48.90
N LEU A 652 55.79 86.64 49.96
CA LEU A 652 54.89 87.17 51.00
C LEU A 652 55.62 87.53 52.31
N SER A 653 56.95 87.56 52.29
CA SER A 653 57.80 87.79 53.46
C SER A 653 57.59 89.14 54.15
N GLY A 654 57.00 90.12 53.46
CA GLY A 654 56.67 91.44 54.01
C GLY A 654 55.25 91.59 54.57
N VAL A 655 54.38 90.59 54.43
CA VAL A 655 52.95 90.66 54.83
C VAL A 655 52.61 89.65 55.93
N LEU A 656 53.35 88.54 56.02
CA LEU A 656 53.11 87.47 56.98
C LEU A 656 53.83 87.69 58.31
N ASP A 657 53.21 87.22 59.39
CA ASP A 657 53.77 87.25 60.75
C ASP A 657 55.17 86.57 60.80
N PRO A 658 56.18 87.21 61.42
CA PRO A 658 57.54 86.67 61.49
C PRO A 658 57.65 85.28 62.15
N GLU A 659 56.74 84.89 63.07
CA GLU A 659 56.76 83.54 63.65
C GLU A 659 56.36 82.46 62.65
N ILE A 660 55.34 82.74 61.83
CA ILE A 660 54.87 81.84 60.76
C ILE A 660 55.96 81.70 59.69
N LEU A 661 56.63 82.80 59.35
CA LEU A 661 57.72 82.79 58.36
C LEU A 661 58.91 81.92 58.81
N ARG A 662 59.23 81.93 60.12
CA ARG A 662 60.30 81.11 60.71
C ARG A 662 59.94 79.62 60.72
N MET A 663 58.66 79.28 60.94
CA MET A 663 58.17 77.90 60.88
C MET A 663 58.24 77.34 59.44
N VAL A 664 57.78 78.11 58.45
CA VAL A 664 57.76 77.67 57.04
C VAL A 664 59.16 77.61 56.43
N LYS A 665 60.12 78.40 56.91
CA LYS A 665 61.55 78.30 56.52
C LYS A 665 62.30 77.13 57.18
N ASN A 666 61.71 76.42 58.15
CA ASN A 666 62.36 75.27 58.78
C ASN A 666 62.42 74.07 57.80
N PRO A 667 63.61 73.56 57.46
CA PRO A 667 63.76 72.43 56.54
C PRO A 667 63.05 71.15 57.01
N GLN A 668 62.95 70.93 58.32
CA GLN A 668 62.23 69.76 58.86
C GLN A 668 60.71 69.89 58.69
N PHE A 669 60.17 71.10 58.85
CA PHE A 669 58.75 71.37 58.65
C PHE A 669 58.35 71.24 57.16
N GLN A 670 59.19 71.72 56.24
CA GLN A 670 58.98 71.55 54.80
C GLN A 670 59.02 70.08 54.37
N LYS A 671 59.97 69.30 54.90
CA LYS A 671 60.03 67.84 54.67
C LYS A 671 58.81 67.12 55.24
N ALA A 672 58.42 67.41 56.48
CA ALA A 672 57.25 66.82 57.10
C ALA A 672 55.96 67.16 56.33
N THR A 673 55.82 68.41 55.88
CA THR A 673 54.67 68.86 55.08
C THR A 673 54.61 68.15 53.73
N MET A 674 55.75 67.99 53.05
CA MET A 674 55.82 67.22 51.80
C MET A 674 55.43 65.76 52.02
N VAL A 675 55.93 65.11 53.08
CA VAL A 675 55.58 63.72 53.40
C VAL A 675 54.09 63.58 53.72
N VAL A 676 53.49 64.51 54.45
CA VAL A 676 52.04 64.49 54.73
C VAL A 676 51.23 64.68 53.45
N LEU A 677 51.65 65.59 52.56
CA LEU A 677 50.97 65.84 51.30
C LEU A 677 51.05 64.65 50.34
N THR A 678 52.22 64.01 50.20
CA THR A 678 52.41 62.91 49.25
C THR A 678 51.98 61.56 49.80
N LEU A 679 52.22 61.25 51.08
CA LEU A 679 51.95 59.92 51.63
C LEU A 679 50.53 59.75 52.19
N PHE A 680 49.86 60.85 52.56
CA PHE A 680 48.53 60.79 53.17
C PHE A 680 47.48 61.54 52.36
N MET A 681 47.72 62.81 52.00
CA MET A 681 46.70 63.61 51.30
C MET A 681 46.54 63.21 49.83
N ALA A 682 47.62 62.90 49.11
CA ALA A 682 47.55 62.48 47.71
C ALA A 682 46.82 61.12 47.54
N PRO A 683 47.07 60.07 48.35
CA PRO A 683 46.29 58.84 48.32
C PRO A 683 44.83 59.04 48.72
N PHE A 684 44.55 59.86 49.74
CA PHE A 684 43.18 60.13 50.15
C PHE A 684 42.39 60.86 49.05
N LEU A 685 42.99 61.88 48.42
CA LEU A 685 42.38 62.60 47.31
C LEU A 685 42.20 61.68 46.09
N ALA A 686 43.20 60.88 45.76
CA ALA A 686 43.13 59.91 44.67
C ALA A 686 42.03 58.87 44.90
N LEU A 687 41.86 58.39 46.13
CA LEU A 687 40.79 57.47 46.51
C LEU A 687 39.42 58.15 46.36
N ALA A 688 39.25 59.36 46.91
CA ALA A 688 38.00 60.11 46.80
C ALA A 688 37.63 60.42 45.34
N LEU A 689 38.61 60.81 44.51
CA LEU A 689 38.40 61.05 43.08
C LEU A 689 38.08 59.76 42.33
N THR A 690 38.68 58.63 42.69
CA THR A 690 38.40 57.33 42.07
C THR A 690 36.99 56.85 42.41
N ILE A 691 36.56 56.95 43.68
CA ILE A 691 35.20 56.62 44.12
C ILE A 691 34.18 57.50 43.39
N ARG A 692 34.46 58.81 43.25
CA ARG A 692 33.59 59.73 42.52
C ARG A 692 33.48 59.36 41.03
N SER A 693 34.59 59.09 40.36
CA SER A 693 34.57 58.67 38.95
C SER A 693 33.87 57.33 38.73
N MET A 694 33.84 56.46 39.74
CA MET A 694 33.06 55.21 39.70
C MET A 694 31.57 55.41 39.94
N SER A 695 31.15 56.49 40.59
CA SER A 695 29.73 56.81 40.79
C SER A 695 29.06 57.52 39.60
N GLU A 696 29.90 58.06 38.69
CA GLU A 696 29.47 58.75 37.47
C GLU A 696 29.49 57.83 36.23
N GLN A 697 29.97 56.58 36.37
CA GLN A 697 29.94 55.49 35.38
C GLN A 697 28.89 54.46 35.76
#